data_AF-A0A9X2Y129-F1
#
_entry.id   AF-A0A9X2Y129-F1
#
_cell.length_a   1.000
_cell.length_b   1.000
_cell.length_c   1.000
_cell.angle_alpha   90.00
_cell.angle_beta   90.00
_cell.angle_gamma   90.00
#
_symmetry.space_group_name_H-M   'P 1'
#
loop_
_entity.id
_entity.type
_entity.pdbx_description
1 polymer ?
#
loop_
_entity_poly.entity_id
_entity_poly.type
_entity_poly.pdbx_seq_one_letter_code
_entity_poly.pdbx_strand_id
1 'polypeptide(L)'
;MKRIININLSGRVIPIEDAAYDSLQRYIESLRRYFAAEEGRDEIINDIESRIAELMNDKINKGAAAVTEDDINEIIHSMGRVEDFEAADAAEGAASSDQASGSFTYTGAQQRFKGRLYRDSSDKILGGVCSGIANYMNVDPAIIRLLFAIITLGGFGFGFLLYIIAWIVLPARAGEGYVGKRLFRNPDDKVIGGVAGGLGAYFNKPSWAIRLIFAAPLVLSILASVFNGIFSPFGGFYFPDIFFSSFTGTFLLAYIILWIVLPEARSTFEKMEMRGEKVDVNSIWQNVQRGMSDFETRAKSWGEEVKSSAENLGRSAQQFADTRGRAFAAEVAQTARPAASGIGHAIGVLFKIFFLFIAGSIAFGLFVALMFLILGGLANPMKDFLLDGFWQNASAWGVLILFLGVPIVALITWIVRRGMKVRSQNRYLGWVFGSLWTLGWVSLIIFGASMATDFRSYRKTNQDIRLAQPALNKLLIRIDDPEVEYSGTFPWFDADGGGWDLTRDSLKMANIKLRIDKSLDSNYHVTVWRYSAGENRDEATRRAEKIVYSASSMDSTLVLGSGFGVSKEQKFRGQKVMVEIKVPVGKKIRFDRTVEDKLYPINITIRERGNWNRRDWDIDWDEDYRMDWKADTDYIMTTAGELEEAEKYTGSQVPGGVYEYNPERKVDSMRQKIEEKERQLEEERRKLEEMQNNIRPSKLSEPVKQKEASTVLMAIPFGPLVI
;
A
#
# COMPACT_ATOMS: atom_id res chain seq x y z
N MET A 1 63.51 47.59 5.35
CA MET A 1 62.78 46.44 4.79
C MET A 1 62.31 45.60 5.95
N LYS A 2 61.01 45.32 6.05
CA LYS A 2 60.47 44.45 7.09
C LYS A 2 60.76 42.98 6.72
N ARG A 3 61.09 42.16 7.71
CA ARG A 3 61.40 40.74 7.50
C ARG A 3 60.09 39.97 7.27
N ILE A 4 60.03 39.16 6.21
CA ILE A 4 58.89 38.30 5.88
C ILE A 4 59.28 36.87 6.23
N ILE A 5 58.38 36.16 6.91
CA ILE A 5 58.50 34.75 7.27
C ILE A 5 57.29 33.97 6.74
N ASN A 6 57.46 32.67 6.50
CA ASN A 6 56.36 31.79 6.14
C ASN A 6 55.91 31.01 7.37
N ILE A 7 54.64 31.11 7.72
CA ILE A 7 54.05 30.35 8.83
C ILE A 7 53.09 29.29 8.29
N ASN A 8 52.88 28.24 9.07
CA ASN A 8 51.83 27.26 8.81
C ASN A 8 50.72 27.44 9.85
N LEU A 9 49.54 27.88 9.40
CA LEU A 9 48.37 28.07 10.27
C LEU A 9 47.21 27.25 9.71
N SER A 10 46.69 26.32 10.52
CA SER A 10 45.62 25.38 10.15
C SER A 10 45.84 24.67 8.79
N GLY A 11 47.10 24.30 8.51
CA GLY A 11 47.48 23.57 7.29
C GLY A 11 47.74 24.44 6.06
N ARG A 12 47.72 25.78 6.19
CA ARG A 12 48.00 26.74 5.11
C ARG A 12 49.33 27.43 5.32
N VAL A 13 50.17 27.47 4.29
CA VAL A 13 51.45 28.19 4.30
C VAL A 13 51.20 29.64 3.88
N ILE A 14 51.40 30.59 4.79
CA ILE A 14 51.07 32.01 4.59
C ILE A 14 52.31 32.88 4.85
N PRO A 15 52.73 33.73 3.90
CA PRO A 15 53.78 34.73 4.12
C PRO A 15 53.25 35.88 5.00
N ILE A 16 53.98 36.22 6.05
CA ILE A 16 53.61 37.25 7.04
C ILE A 16 54.84 38.08 7.47
N GLU A 17 54.65 39.37 7.76
CA GLU A 17 55.70 40.21 8.35
C GLU A 17 55.99 39.83 9.81
N ASP A 18 57.24 39.94 10.26
CA ASP A 18 57.68 39.60 11.63
C ASP A 18 56.81 40.29 12.71
N ALA A 19 56.57 41.59 12.57
CA ALA A 19 55.74 42.37 13.50
C ALA A 19 54.25 41.94 13.49
N ALA A 20 53.75 41.52 12.32
CA ALA A 20 52.38 41.02 12.18
C ALA A 20 52.22 39.64 12.83
N TYR A 21 53.24 38.79 12.74
CA TYR A 21 53.30 37.49 13.41
C TYR A 21 53.26 37.65 14.94
N ASP A 22 54.05 38.59 15.50
CA ASP A 22 54.03 38.88 16.93
C ASP A 22 52.65 39.36 17.41
N SER A 23 51.94 40.15 16.61
CA SER A 23 50.58 40.61 16.90
C SER A 23 49.55 39.46 16.84
N LEU A 24 49.66 38.59 15.83
CA LEU A 24 48.82 37.40 15.70
C LEU A 24 49.03 36.44 16.88
N GLN A 25 50.28 36.18 17.26
CA GLN A 25 50.61 35.28 18.38
C GLN A 25 50.07 35.82 19.70
N ARG A 26 50.20 37.14 19.95
CA ARG A 26 49.61 37.79 21.14
C ARG A 26 48.09 37.62 21.19
N TYR A 27 47.41 37.71 20.05
CA TYR A 27 45.96 37.53 19.97
C TYR A 27 45.52 36.07 20.19
N ILE A 28 46.19 35.11 19.56
CA ILE A 28 45.90 33.67 19.79
C ILE A 28 46.15 33.29 21.25
N GLU A 29 47.23 33.81 21.85
CA GLU A 29 47.55 33.56 23.26
C GLU A 29 46.51 34.17 24.22
N SER A 30 45.96 35.35 23.92
CA SER A 30 44.89 35.92 24.73
C SER A 30 43.61 35.09 24.66
N LEU A 31 43.25 34.58 23.48
CA LEU A 31 42.12 33.65 23.30
C LEU A 31 42.33 32.33 24.05
N ARG A 32 43.53 31.75 23.99
CA ARG A 32 43.89 30.52 24.72
C ARG A 32 43.76 30.68 26.23
N ARG A 33 44.08 31.86 26.76
CA ARG A 33 43.90 32.19 28.19
C ARG A 33 42.44 32.38 28.57
N TYR A 34 41.67 33.02 27.70
CA TYR A 34 40.24 33.25 27.93
C TYR A 34 39.45 31.94 27.97
N PHE A 35 39.67 31.04 27.00
CA PHE A 35 39.00 29.73 26.94
C PHE A 35 39.71 28.63 27.74
N ALA A 36 40.53 28.97 28.73
CA ALA A 36 41.34 27.98 29.44
C ALA A 36 40.51 27.02 30.30
N ALA A 37 39.31 27.43 30.72
CA ALA A 37 38.41 26.67 31.60
C ALA A 37 37.30 25.92 30.84
N GLU A 38 37.20 26.13 29.53
CA GLU A 38 36.07 25.70 28.71
C GLU A 38 36.29 24.30 28.14
N GLU A 39 35.26 23.46 28.25
CA GLU A 39 35.24 22.15 27.64
C GLU A 39 35.23 22.28 26.10
N GLY A 40 36.20 21.67 25.43
CA GLY A 40 36.40 21.83 23.98
C GLY A 40 37.31 22.99 23.57
N ARG A 41 38.07 23.59 24.49
CA ARG A 41 39.02 24.70 24.20
C ARG A 41 39.89 24.51 22.97
N ASP A 42 40.46 23.32 22.76
CA ASP A 42 41.38 23.08 21.66
C ASP A 42 40.63 23.08 20.31
N GLU A 43 39.35 22.68 20.29
CA GLU A 43 38.48 22.77 19.10
C GLU A 43 38.08 24.22 18.81
N ILE A 44 37.69 24.98 19.84
CA ILE A 44 37.34 26.40 19.73
C ILE A 44 38.52 27.18 19.14
N ILE A 45 39.72 26.96 19.68
CA ILE A 45 40.94 27.63 19.21
C ILE A 45 41.29 27.20 17.79
N ASN A 46 41.20 25.91 17.45
CA ASN A 46 41.47 25.43 16.10
C ASN A 46 40.51 26.04 15.05
N ASP A 47 39.23 26.20 15.37
CA ASP A 47 38.23 26.79 14.48
C ASP A 47 38.46 28.30 14.30
N ILE A 48 38.83 29.01 15.38
CA ILE A 48 39.23 30.42 15.31
C ILE A 48 40.50 30.60 14.48
N GLU A 49 41.53 29.77 14.72
CA GLU A 49 42.79 29.77 13.95
C GLU A 49 42.53 29.45 12.48
N SER A 50 41.62 28.51 12.17
CA SER A 50 41.21 28.19 10.80
C SER A 50 40.54 29.38 10.11
N ARG A 51 39.66 30.12 10.81
CA ARG A 51 39.02 31.32 10.27
C ARG A 51 40.03 32.45 10.03
N ILE A 52 40.95 32.65 10.96
CA ILE A 52 42.03 33.63 10.80
C ILE A 52 42.91 33.25 9.60
N ALA A 53 43.28 31.98 9.45
CA ALA A 53 44.04 31.49 8.31
C ALA A 53 43.31 31.70 6.98
N GLU A 54 41.98 31.53 6.94
CA GLU A 54 41.16 31.85 5.76
C GLU A 54 41.21 33.34 5.40
N LEU A 55 41.02 34.22 6.38
CA LEU A 55 41.05 35.67 6.16
C LEU A 55 42.44 36.16 5.74
N MET A 56 43.49 35.64 6.35
CA MET A 56 44.88 35.92 5.97
C MET A 56 45.18 35.45 4.55
N ASN A 57 44.74 34.23 4.20
CA ASN A 57 44.93 33.68 2.86
C ASN A 57 44.13 34.46 1.80
N ASP A 58 42.98 35.02 2.16
CA ASP A 58 42.19 35.92 1.31
C ASP A 58 42.96 37.22 0.97
N LYS A 59 43.70 37.79 1.93
CA LYS A 59 44.59 38.94 1.67
C LYS A 59 45.69 38.62 0.65
N ILE A 60 46.31 37.43 0.77
CA ILE A 60 47.33 36.96 -0.19
C ILE A 60 46.73 36.73 -1.58
N ASN A 61 45.56 36.09 -1.66
CA ASN A 61 44.86 35.84 -2.93
C ASN A 61 44.46 37.13 -3.66
N LYS A 62 44.31 38.25 -2.94
CA LYS A 62 44.05 39.59 -3.49
C LYS A 62 45.31 40.29 -4.02
N GLY A 63 46.47 39.64 -3.96
CA GLY A 63 47.73 40.11 -4.53
C GLY A 63 48.69 40.76 -3.52
N ALA A 64 48.41 40.66 -2.21
CA ALA A 64 49.37 41.07 -1.19
C ALA A 64 50.59 40.13 -1.19
N ALA A 65 51.79 40.70 -1.10
CA ALA A 65 53.04 39.92 -1.08
C ALA A 65 53.26 39.17 0.26
N ALA A 66 52.75 39.73 1.35
CA ALA A 66 52.72 39.14 2.69
C ALA A 66 51.61 39.81 3.52
N VAL A 67 51.15 39.14 4.58
CA VAL A 67 50.21 39.71 5.55
C VAL A 67 50.93 40.72 6.43
N THR A 68 50.40 41.94 6.49
CA THR A 68 50.98 43.06 7.26
C THR A 68 50.33 43.21 8.63
N GLU A 69 50.91 44.06 9.48
CA GLU A 69 50.36 44.33 10.82
C GLU A 69 48.97 44.98 10.77
N ASP A 70 48.74 45.85 9.77
CA ASP A 70 47.42 46.46 9.53
C ASP A 70 46.37 45.42 9.12
N ASP A 71 46.76 44.43 8.30
CA ASP A 71 45.88 43.33 7.93
C ASP A 71 45.47 42.47 9.14
N ILE A 72 46.42 42.19 10.04
CA ILE A 72 46.14 41.44 11.28
C ILE A 72 45.22 42.25 12.21
N ASN A 73 45.43 43.55 12.33
CA ASN A 73 44.55 44.41 13.13
C ASN A 73 43.12 44.46 12.57
N GLU A 74 42.95 44.49 11.25
CA GLU A 74 41.64 44.40 10.60
C GLU A 74 40.96 43.04 10.85
N ILE A 75 41.73 41.95 10.77
CA ILE A 75 41.24 40.60 11.07
C ILE A 75 40.80 40.50 12.53
N ILE A 76 41.62 40.98 13.47
CA ILE A 76 41.29 41.02 14.91
C ILE A 76 40.01 41.84 15.15
N HIS A 77 39.88 42.99 14.49
CA HIS A 77 38.67 43.82 14.59
C HIS A 77 37.43 43.08 14.04
N SER A 78 37.57 42.31 12.96
CA SER A 78 36.46 41.52 12.40
C SER A 78 36.06 40.32 13.27
N MET A 79 37.03 39.73 13.96
CA MET A 79 36.84 38.56 14.83
C MET A 79 36.37 38.94 16.24
N GLY A 80 36.68 40.16 16.70
CA GLY A 80 36.42 40.66 18.06
C GLY A 80 37.61 40.43 19.00
N ARG A 81 37.80 41.32 19.99
CA ARG A 81 38.87 41.20 21.00
C ARG A 81 38.31 40.60 22.29
N VAL A 82 39.19 39.98 23.09
CA VAL A 82 38.82 39.36 24.36
C VAL A 82 38.16 40.36 25.31
N GLU A 83 38.63 41.60 25.30
CA GLU A 83 38.11 42.68 26.14
C GLU A 83 36.71 43.14 25.72
N ASP A 84 36.33 42.93 24.45
CA ASP A 84 35.00 43.27 23.93
C ASP A 84 33.94 42.23 24.37
N PHE A 85 34.35 41.01 24.70
CA PHE A 85 33.47 39.94 25.15
C PHE A 85 32.98 40.13 26.59
N GLU A 86 33.88 40.55 27.50
CA GLU A 86 33.52 40.82 28.90
C GLU A 86 32.54 42.01 29.03
N ALA A 87 32.64 43.00 28.14
CA ALA A 87 31.70 44.12 28.07
C ALA A 87 30.32 43.72 27.52
N ALA A 88 30.26 42.74 26.62
CA ALA A 88 29.02 42.21 26.07
C ALA A 88 28.27 41.31 27.08
N ASP A 89 28.99 40.44 27.79
CA ASP A 89 28.41 39.58 28.83
C ASP A 89 27.90 40.39 30.04
N ALA A 90 28.59 41.47 30.41
CA ALA A 90 28.14 42.40 31.44
C ALA A 90 26.88 43.20 31.06
N ALA A 91 26.64 43.41 29.75
CA ALA A 91 25.45 44.09 29.23
C ALA A 91 24.26 43.13 29.03
N GLU A 92 24.51 41.87 28.68
CA GLU A 92 23.48 40.84 28.48
C GLU A 92 22.97 40.24 29.80
N GLY A 93 23.77 40.26 30.87
CA GLY A 93 23.36 39.81 32.21
C GLY A 93 22.21 40.60 32.86
N ALA A 94 21.84 41.76 32.30
CA ALA A 94 20.73 42.59 32.78
C ALA A 94 19.38 42.36 32.06
N ALA A 95 19.32 41.50 31.04
CA ALA A 95 18.12 41.31 30.21
C ALA A 95 17.79 39.82 30.01
N SER A 96 17.48 39.09 31.07
CA SER A 96 16.93 37.73 30.97
C SER A 96 15.41 37.73 31.11
N SER A 97 14.68 37.75 29.99
CA SER A 97 13.48 36.92 29.72
C SER A 97 12.79 37.36 28.43
N ASP A 98 13.18 36.78 27.30
CA ASP A 98 12.21 36.33 26.30
C ASP A 98 12.93 35.50 25.21
N GLN A 99 12.48 34.26 25.04
CA GLN A 99 12.84 33.44 23.89
C GLN A 99 12.16 34.01 22.64
N ALA A 100 12.80 34.99 22.03
CA ALA A 100 12.47 35.42 20.69
C ALA A 100 13.38 34.66 19.71
N SER A 101 12.76 33.88 18.82
CA SER A 101 13.36 33.47 17.54
C SER A 101 13.58 34.72 16.69
N GLY A 102 14.61 35.49 17.03
CA GLY A 102 15.03 36.67 16.29
C GLY A 102 15.63 36.23 14.96
N SER A 103 14.88 36.46 13.89
CA SER A 103 15.45 36.66 12.56
C SER A 103 16.47 37.79 12.67
N PHE A 104 17.74 37.44 12.89
CA PHE A 104 18.83 38.40 12.83
C PHE A 104 18.91 38.89 11.39
N THR A 105 18.31 40.05 11.14
CA THR A 105 18.43 40.71 9.84
C THR A 105 19.87 41.20 9.79
N TYR A 106 20.63 40.75 8.78
CA TYR A 106 21.91 41.35 8.46
C TYR A 106 21.72 42.81 8.08
N THR A 107 21.68 43.69 9.08
CA THR A 107 21.90 45.12 8.90
C THR A 107 23.36 45.37 9.18
N GLY A 108 24.21 45.04 8.21
CA GLY A 108 25.66 45.15 8.39
C GLY A 108 26.46 44.86 7.14
N ALA A 109 26.27 45.65 6.08
CA ALA A 109 27.31 46.10 5.15
C ALA A 109 26.67 46.97 4.08
N GLN A 110 27.25 48.14 3.87
CA GLN A 110 26.75 49.19 2.99
C GLN A 110 26.46 48.70 1.56
N GLN A 111 25.44 49.29 0.94
CA GLN A 111 25.22 49.21 -0.50
C GLN A 111 26.48 49.63 -1.26
N ARG A 112 27.26 48.65 -1.75
CA ARG A 112 28.24 48.89 -2.80
C ARG A 112 27.54 48.82 -4.15
N PHE A 113 27.01 49.94 -4.62
CA PHE A 113 26.64 50.10 -6.03
C PHE A 113 27.35 51.30 -6.65
N LYS A 114 28.42 50.99 -7.41
CA LYS A 114 28.75 51.52 -8.75
C LYS A 114 30.19 51.13 -9.11
N GLY A 115 30.37 49.88 -9.51
CA GLY A 115 31.58 49.40 -10.18
C GLY A 115 31.24 48.87 -11.57
N ARG A 116 32.22 48.76 -12.46
CA ARG A 116 32.07 47.97 -13.70
C ARG A 116 31.87 46.48 -13.34
N LEU A 117 31.15 45.74 -14.18
CA LEU A 117 31.00 44.29 -14.02
C LEU A 117 32.31 43.59 -14.39
N TYR A 118 32.79 42.70 -13.51
CA TYR A 118 33.98 41.86 -13.71
C TYR A 118 33.62 40.42 -13.43
N ARG A 119 34.36 39.46 -14.00
CA ARG A 119 34.27 38.05 -13.57
C ARG A 119 35.19 37.84 -12.37
N ASP A 120 34.66 37.21 -11.33
CA ASP A 120 35.39 37.01 -10.08
C ASP A 120 36.32 35.79 -10.15
N SER A 121 37.63 35.99 -9.96
CA SER A 121 38.60 34.90 -10.03
C SER A 121 38.79 34.14 -8.72
N SER A 122 38.37 34.69 -7.57
CA SER A 122 38.55 34.08 -6.25
C SER A 122 37.45 33.06 -5.93
N ASP A 123 36.18 33.35 -6.21
CA ASP A 123 35.03 32.43 -6.05
C ASP A 123 34.54 31.91 -7.41
N LYS A 124 35.27 30.99 -8.07
CA LYS A 124 34.88 30.45 -9.39
C LYS A 124 34.66 28.93 -9.38
N ILE A 125 33.58 28.48 -10.02
CA ILE A 125 33.38 27.07 -10.41
C ILE A 125 33.85 26.89 -11.86
N LEU A 126 33.17 27.58 -12.78
CA LEU A 126 33.60 27.81 -14.16
C LEU A 126 33.83 29.31 -14.29
N GLY A 127 34.87 29.76 -15.00
CA GLY A 127 35.05 31.13 -15.54
C GLY A 127 34.98 32.38 -14.62
N GLY A 128 34.37 32.34 -13.45
CA GLY A 128 34.11 33.46 -12.55
C GLY A 128 32.87 34.31 -12.86
N VAL A 129 32.11 33.96 -13.90
CA VAL A 129 31.03 34.82 -14.43
C VAL A 129 29.85 34.94 -13.46
N CYS A 130 29.33 33.81 -12.96
CA CYS A 130 28.18 33.83 -12.06
C CYS A 130 28.48 34.59 -10.76
N SER A 131 29.67 34.38 -10.19
CA SER A 131 30.09 35.05 -8.96
C SER A 131 30.35 36.54 -9.18
N GLY A 132 30.88 36.91 -10.35
CA GLY A 132 31.00 38.32 -10.76
C GLY A 132 29.65 39.04 -10.88
N ILE A 133 28.67 38.41 -11.50
CA ILE A 133 27.29 38.92 -11.61
C ILE A 133 26.62 39.00 -10.22
N ALA A 134 26.79 37.96 -9.40
CA ALA A 134 26.30 37.91 -8.03
C ALA A 134 26.84 39.05 -7.16
N ASN A 135 28.15 39.30 -7.20
CA ASN A 135 28.77 40.42 -6.49
C ASN A 135 28.26 41.77 -7.01
N TYR A 136 28.07 41.92 -8.33
CA TYR A 136 27.52 43.14 -8.91
C TYR A 136 26.07 43.39 -8.49
N MET A 137 25.25 42.33 -8.36
CA MET A 137 23.84 42.42 -7.99
C MET A 137 23.58 42.33 -6.48
N ASN A 138 24.63 42.06 -5.68
CA ASN A 138 24.53 41.72 -4.27
C ASN A 138 23.55 40.57 -3.97
N VAL A 139 23.63 39.50 -4.75
CA VAL A 139 22.82 38.27 -4.62
C VAL A 139 23.75 37.07 -4.46
N ASP A 140 23.33 36.04 -3.72
CA ASP A 140 24.09 34.80 -3.57
C ASP A 140 24.52 34.20 -4.94
N PRO A 141 25.82 33.91 -5.16
CA PRO A 141 26.34 33.22 -6.33
C PRO A 141 25.58 31.94 -6.73
N ALA A 142 25.07 31.17 -5.76
CA ALA A 142 24.29 29.97 -6.02
C ALA A 142 23.01 30.24 -6.82
N ILE A 143 22.34 31.36 -6.57
CA ILE A 143 21.10 31.75 -7.26
C ILE A 143 21.40 32.07 -8.73
N ILE A 144 22.48 32.80 -9.00
CA ILE A 144 22.89 33.12 -10.37
C ILE A 144 23.30 31.85 -11.13
N ARG A 145 24.00 30.92 -10.47
CA ARG A 145 24.37 29.62 -11.05
C ARG A 145 23.12 28.78 -11.40
N LEU A 146 22.13 28.74 -10.50
CA LEU A 146 20.86 28.04 -10.75
C LEU A 146 20.10 28.64 -11.94
N LEU A 147 20.04 29.97 -12.03
CA LEU A 147 19.40 30.68 -13.15
C LEU A 147 20.07 30.33 -14.49
N PHE A 148 21.40 30.34 -14.56
CA PHE A 148 22.12 29.91 -15.77
C PHE A 148 21.88 28.44 -16.11
N ALA A 149 21.83 27.55 -15.11
CA ALA A 149 21.53 26.14 -15.33
C ALA A 149 20.12 25.93 -15.90
N ILE A 150 19.10 26.63 -15.36
CA ILE A 150 17.72 26.57 -15.84
C ILE A 150 17.62 27.10 -17.28
N ILE A 151 18.23 28.24 -17.59
CA ILE A 151 18.18 28.81 -18.95
C ILE A 151 18.94 27.92 -19.95
N THR A 152 20.04 27.29 -19.53
CA THR A 152 20.81 26.38 -20.38
C THR A 152 20.01 25.12 -20.72
N LEU A 153 19.36 24.50 -19.72
CA LEU A 153 18.63 23.25 -19.89
C LEU A 153 17.21 23.45 -20.44
N GLY A 154 16.55 24.56 -20.12
CA GLY A 154 15.19 24.88 -20.56
C GLY A 154 15.10 25.76 -21.82
N GLY A 155 16.15 26.50 -22.17
CA GLY A 155 16.17 27.46 -23.28
C GLY A 155 16.95 26.99 -24.52
N PHE A 156 16.94 25.68 -24.83
CA PHE A 156 17.66 25.09 -25.97
C PHE A 156 19.18 25.43 -26.00
N GLY A 157 19.84 25.52 -24.84
CA GLY A 157 21.28 25.82 -24.77
C GLY A 157 21.66 27.30 -24.87
N PHE A 158 20.69 28.22 -24.96
CA PHE A 158 20.98 29.66 -25.04
C PHE A 158 21.76 30.18 -23.82
N GLY A 159 21.46 29.67 -22.62
CA GLY A 159 22.17 30.04 -21.40
C GLY A 159 23.67 29.71 -21.45
N PHE A 160 24.04 28.63 -22.12
CA PHE A 160 25.43 28.23 -22.31
C PHE A 160 26.17 29.23 -23.22
N LEU A 161 25.55 29.64 -24.33
CA LEU A 161 26.13 30.64 -25.23
C LEU A 161 26.33 31.99 -24.53
N LEU A 162 25.33 32.45 -23.76
CA LEU A 162 25.46 33.67 -22.95
C LEU A 162 26.61 33.58 -21.95
N TYR A 163 26.76 32.41 -21.33
CA TYR A 163 27.84 32.18 -20.37
C TYR A 163 29.22 32.32 -21.03
N ILE A 164 29.42 31.70 -22.20
CA ILE A 164 30.68 31.77 -22.94
C ILE A 164 30.98 33.19 -23.41
N ILE A 165 29.97 33.92 -23.91
CA ILE A 165 30.13 35.32 -24.31
C ILE A 165 30.55 36.17 -23.10
N ALA A 166 29.86 36.04 -21.98
CA ALA A 166 30.20 36.76 -20.75
C ALA A 166 31.59 36.38 -20.22
N TRP A 167 32.02 35.13 -20.38
CA TRP A 167 33.35 34.68 -19.99
C TRP A 167 34.48 35.32 -20.82
N ILE A 168 34.26 35.52 -22.13
CA ILE A 168 35.21 36.16 -23.04
C ILE A 168 35.24 37.68 -22.84
N VAL A 169 34.07 38.31 -22.67
CA VAL A 169 33.94 39.78 -22.61
C VAL A 169 34.34 40.34 -21.26
N LEU A 170 34.04 39.65 -20.15
CA LEU A 170 34.28 40.18 -18.82
C LEU A 170 35.74 40.02 -18.37
N PRO A 171 36.43 41.11 -18.00
CA PRO A 171 37.78 41.03 -17.46
C PRO A 171 37.81 40.33 -16.10
N ALA A 172 38.86 39.55 -15.85
CA ALA A 172 39.06 38.86 -14.58
C ALA A 172 39.56 39.82 -13.50
N ARG A 173 38.98 39.76 -12.31
CA ARG A 173 39.47 40.47 -11.13
C ARG A 173 39.27 39.61 -9.88
N ALA A 174 40.21 39.65 -8.95
CA ALA A 174 40.01 39.09 -7.61
C ALA A 174 39.11 40.05 -6.83
N GLY A 175 37.85 39.65 -6.58
CA GLY A 175 36.90 40.42 -5.79
C GLY A 175 36.98 40.12 -4.29
N GLU A 176 36.36 40.96 -3.47
CA GLU A 176 36.20 40.72 -2.02
C GLU A 176 35.17 39.62 -1.68
N GLY A 177 34.61 38.94 -2.69
CA GLY A 177 33.58 37.92 -2.52
C GLY A 177 32.22 38.51 -2.13
N TYR A 178 31.19 37.66 -2.17
CA TYR A 178 29.86 38.02 -1.69
C TYR A 178 29.83 37.97 -0.16
N VAL A 179 29.50 39.09 0.48
CA VAL A 179 29.40 39.21 1.94
C VAL A 179 27.93 39.16 2.32
N GLY A 180 27.43 37.97 2.65
CA GLY A 180 26.03 37.76 3.01
C GLY A 180 25.68 36.30 3.19
N LYS A 181 24.40 36.02 3.39
CA LYS A 181 23.89 34.66 3.55
C LYS A 181 24.07 33.87 2.25
N ARG A 182 24.76 32.74 2.28
CA ARG A 182 25.07 31.91 1.09
C ARG A 182 24.47 30.52 1.19
N LEU A 183 24.02 29.98 0.07
CA LEU A 183 23.44 28.65 -0.01
C LEU A 183 24.54 27.61 -0.22
N PHE A 184 24.69 26.74 0.78
CA PHE A 184 25.59 25.59 0.75
C PHE A 184 24.79 24.29 0.85
N ARG A 185 25.41 23.16 0.50
CA ARG A 185 24.93 21.82 0.85
C ARG A 185 25.40 21.49 2.26
N ASN A 186 24.48 21.07 3.11
CA ASN A 186 24.78 20.74 4.49
C ASN A 186 25.15 19.24 4.61
N PRO A 187 26.41 18.89 4.93
CA PRO A 187 26.82 17.49 5.08
C PRO A 187 26.30 16.84 6.37
N ASP A 188 26.00 17.61 7.41
CA ASP A 188 25.58 17.08 8.72
C ASP A 188 24.14 16.54 8.68
N ASP A 189 23.33 17.03 7.73
CA ASP A 189 21.94 16.61 7.52
C ASP A 189 21.73 16.06 6.09
N LYS A 190 22.73 15.28 5.62
CA LYS A 190 22.72 14.66 4.30
C LYS A 190 21.90 13.37 4.28
N VAL A 191 21.00 13.27 3.30
CA VAL A 191 20.41 11.99 2.85
C VAL A 191 20.93 11.68 1.46
N ILE A 192 20.77 12.62 0.53
CA ILE A 192 21.37 12.58 -0.82
C ILE A 192 22.08 13.92 -1.04
N GLY A 193 23.42 13.93 -1.04
CA GLY A 193 24.20 15.10 -1.42
C GLY A 193 24.09 16.37 -0.56
N GLY A 194 23.28 16.39 0.51
CA GLY A 194 23.16 17.52 1.46
C GLY A 194 22.31 18.71 0.98
N VAL A 195 21.68 18.64 -0.19
CA VAL A 195 20.94 19.77 -0.81
C VAL A 195 19.74 20.20 0.03
N ALA A 196 18.93 19.25 0.49
CA ALA A 196 17.73 19.56 1.28
C ALA A 196 18.06 20.13 2.67
N GLY A 197 19.14 19.66 3.30
CA GLY A 197 19.64 20.20 4.56
C GLY A 197 20.19 21.62 4.39
N GLY A 198 20.87 21.87 3.28
CA GLY A 198 21.37 23.18 2.87
C GLY A 198 20.27 24.21 2.64
N LEU A 199 19.28 23.86 1.82
CA LEU A 199 18.07 24.68 1.60
C LEU A 199 17.29 24.91 2.89
N GLY A 200 17.20 23.90 3.76
CA GLY A 200 16.57 24.03 5.07
C GLY A 200 17.25 25.09 5.93
N ALA A 201 18.57 25.03 6.07
CA ALA A 201 19.35 26.03 6.80
C ALA A 201 19.23 27.44 6.19
N TYR A 202 19.30 27.53 4.86
CA TYR A 202 19.20 28.81 4.15
C TYR A 202 17.84 29.48 4.27
N PHE A 203 16.75 28.72 4.21
CA PHE A 203 15.38 29.25 4.33
C PHE A 203 14.82 29.25 5.75
N ASN A 204 15.61 28.82 6.74
CA ASN A 204 15.14 28.59 8.11
C ASN A 204 13.89 27.68 8.16
N LYS A 205 13.96 26.55 7.45
CA LYS A 205 12.92 25.52 7.38
C LYS A 205 13.51 24.16 7.74
N PRO A 206 12.72 23.26 8.35
CA PRO A 206 13.20 21.92 8.62
C PRO A 206 13.44 21.17 7.31
N SER A 207 14.56 20.43 7.26
CA SER A 207 15.00 19.75 6.04
C SER A 207 14.02 18.69 5.53
N TRP A 208 13.28 18.03 6.42
CA TRP A 208 12.25 17.05 6.03
C TRP A 208 11.13 17.68 5.19
N ALA A 209 10.79 18.96 5.41
CA ALA A 209 9.79 19.66 4.62
C ALA A 209 10.30 19.91 3.19
N ILE A 210 11.58 20.29 3.06
CA ILE A 210 12.24 20.43 1.76
C ILE A 210 12.32 19.09 1.04
N ARG A 211 12.64 17.99 1.75
CA ARG A 211 12.65 16.63 1.19
C ARG A 211 11.26 16.24 0.65
N LEU A 212 10.19 16.55 1.39
CA LEU A 212 8.83 16.27 0.98
C LEU A 212 8.45 17.04 -0.30
N ILE A 213 8.89 18.29 -0.44
CA ILE A 213 8.67 19.08 -1.68
C ILE A 213 9.29 18.37 -2.90
N PHE A 214 10.52 17.88 -2.79
CA PHE A 214 11.17 17.14 -3.88
C PHE A 214 10.60 15.73 -4.10
N ALA A 215 10.11 15.08 -3.05
CA ALA A 215 9.52 13.74 -3.14
C ALA A 215 8.04 13.73 -3.56
N ALA A 216 7.31 14.84 -3.36
CA ALA A 216 5.86 14.89 -3.59
C ALA A 216 5.45 14.55 -5.03
N PRO A 217 6.11 15.05 -6.10
CA PRO A 217 5.77 14.67 -7.48
C PRO A 217 5.96 13.18 -7.74
N LEU A 218 7.03 12.58 -7.19
CA LEU A 218 7.28 11.14 -7.28
C LEU A 218 6.17 10.35 -6.60
N VAL A 219 5.86 10.68 -5.35
CA VAL A 219 4.80 10.01 -4.57
C VAL A 219 3.44 10.16 -5.26
N LEU A 220 3.11 11.37 -5.75
CA LEU A 220 1.87 11.63 -6.48
C LEU A 220 1.82 10.85 -7.80
N SER A 221 2.93 10.74 -8.52
CA SER A 221 2.99 9.96 -9.77
C SER A 221 2.80 8.45 -9.53
N ILE A 222 3.38 7.91 -8.45
CA ILE A 222 3.16 6.51 -8.05
C ILE A 222 1.69 6.30 -7.68
N LEU A 223 1.10 7.20 -6.88
CA LEU A 223 -0.31 7.12 -6.51
C LEU A 223 -1.23 7.23 -7.74
N ALA A 224 -0.96 8.16 -8.65
CA ALA A 224 -1.72 8.33 -9.89
C ALA A 224 -1.55 7.14 -10.85
N SER A 225 -0.38 6.51 -10.89
CA SER A 225 -0.15 5.32 -11.70
C SER A 225 -0.82 4.07 -11.13
N VAL A 226 -0.82 3.91 -9.80
CA VAL A 226 -1.58 2.85 -9.13
C VAL A 226 -3.07 3.05 -9.39
N PHE A 227 -3.55 4.30 -9.33
CA PHE A 227 -4.91 4.66 -9.73
C PHE A 227 -5.15 4.26 -11.19
N ASN A 228 -4.40 4.79 -12.16
CA ASN A 228 -4.60 4.50 -13.58
C ASN A 228 -4.45 3.01 -13.94
N GLY A 229 -3.57 2.26 -13.29
CA GLY A 229 -3.42 0.81 -13.48
C GLY A 229 -4.63 0.01 -12.98
N ILE A 230 -5.32 0.51 -11.96
CA ILE A 230 -6.59 -0.05 -11.45
C ILE A 230 -7.78 0.34 -12.36
N PHE A 231 -7.71 1.50 -13.04
CA PHE A 231 -8.82 2.08 -13.83
C PHE A 231 -8.65 1.98 -15.36
N SER A 232 -7.61 1.30 -15.86
CA SER A 232 -7.44 1.08 -17.31
C SER A 232 -8.31 -0.10 -17.80
N PRO A 233 -9.06 0.04 -18.92
CA PRO A 233 -9.94 -1.03 -19.43
C PRO A 233 -9.18 -2.27 -19.95
N PHE A 234 -7.86 -2.19 -20.08
CA PHE A 234 -7.01 -3.24 -20.61
C PHE A 234 -5.93 -3.53 -19.58
N GLY A 235 -6.13 -4.62 -18.82
CA GLY A 235 -5.26 -5.05 -17.72
C GLY A 235 -3.80 -5.21 -18.17
N GLY A 236 -3.01 -4.17 -17.95
CA GLY A 236 -1.56 -4.20 -17.95
C GLY A 236 -1.09 -3.54 -16.68
N PHE A 237 -0.15 -4.16 -15.96
CA PHE A 237 0.55 -3.52 -14.86
C PHE A 237 1.40 -2.38 -15.45
N TYR A 238 0.80 -1.19 -15.61
CA TYR A 238 1.53 0.00 -16.05
C TYR A 238 2.49 0.37 -14.92
N PHE A 239 3.77 0.01 -15.10
CA PHE A 239 4.83 0.48 -14.24
C PHE A 239 4.80 2.02 -14.28
N PRO A 240 4.80 2.71 -13.13
CA PRO A 240 4.76 4.17 -13.12
C PRO A 240 5.89 4.72 -13.98
N ASP A 241 5.54 5.67 -14.85
CA ASP A 241 6.50 6.39 -15.69
C ASP A 241 7.27 7.39 -14.81
N ILE A 242 8.06 6.85 -13.88
CA ILE A 242 8.71 7.55 -12.76
C ILE A 242 9.70 8.59 -13.29
N PHE A 243 10.33 8.32 -14.44
CA PHE A 243 11.44 9.09 -14.94
C PHE A 243 11.02 10.21 -15.91
N PHE A 244 9.95 10.03 -16.68
CA PHE A 244 9.57 10.95 -17.77
C PHE A 244 8.21 11.64 -17.58
N SER A 245 7.51 11.39 -16.47
CA SER A 245 6.41 12.24 -16.03
C SER A 245 6.87 13.71 -15.89
N SER A 246 6.17 14.64 -16.55
CA SER A 246 6.55 16.06 -16.67
C SER A 246 6.82 16.74 -15.33
N PHE A 247 6.23 16.27 -14.23
CA PHE A 247 6.48 16.82 -12.89
C PHE A 247 7.57 16.08 -12.11
N THR A 248 7.66 14.75 -12.18
CA THR A 248 8.67 13.98 -11.44
C THR A 248 10.07 14.20 -11.99
N GLY A 249 10.23 14.17 -13.31
CA GLY A 249 11.51 14.42 -13.98
C GLY A 249 12.05 15.83 -13.70
N THR A 250 11.17 16.84 -13.69
CA THR A 250 11.56 18.24 -13.44
C THR A 250 12.14 18.44 -12.03
N PHE A 251 11.53 17.85 -11.00
CA PHE A 251 12.01 17.99 -9.61
C PHE A 251 13.27 17.18 -9.35
N LEU A 252 13.41 15.99 -9.95
CA LEU A 252 14.66 15.22 -9.89
C LEU A 252 15.82 15.97 -10.55
N LEU A 253 15.58 16.51 -11.75
CA LEU A 253 16.57 17.28 -12.49
C LEU A 253 16.94 18.57 -11.74
N ALA A 254 15.97 19.28 -11.16
CA ALA A 254 16.23 20.44 -10.30
C ALA A 254 17.10 20.07 -9.09
N TYR A 255 16.86 18.92 -8.47
CA TYR A 255 17.66 18.43 -7.36
C TYR A 255 19.11 18.14 -7.77
N ILE A 256 19.31 17.50 -8.93
CA ILE A 256 20.63 17.20 -9.48
C ILE A 256 21.38 18.49 -9.83
N ILE A 257 20.70 19.48 -10.43
CA ILE A 257 21.29 20.79 -10.72
C ILE A 257 21.78 21.44 -9.42
N LEU A 258 20.93 21.50 -8.39
CA LEU A 258 21.31 22.05 -7.09
C LEU A 258 22.47 21.27 -6.47
N TRP A 259 22.52 19.95 -6.64
CA TRP A 259 23.62 19.12 -6.16
C TRP A 259 24.96 19.46 -6.82
N ILE A 260 24.95 19.77 -8.12
CA ILE A 260 26.14 20.16 -8.90
C ILE A 260 26.55 21.61 -8.59
N VAL A 261 25.59 22.52 -8.51
CA VAL A 261 25.83 23.98 -8.41
C VAL A 261 26.28 24.40 -7.01
N LEU A 262 25.76 23.75 -5.98
CA LEU A 262 26.00 24.15 -4.60
C LEU A 262 27.32 23.56 -4.07
N PRO A 263 28.21 24.36 -3.45
CA PRO A 263 29.34 23.84 -2.70
C PRO A 263 28.89 23.17 -1.40
N GLU A 264 29.70 22.27 -0.84
CA GLU A 264 29.45 21.66 0.48
C GLU A 264 30.02 22.55 1.58
N ALA A 265 29.25 22.79 2.65
CA ALA A 265 29.72 23.51 3.84
C ALA A 265 30.62 22.59 4.69
N ARG A 266 31.93 22.71 4.51
CA ARG A 266 32.94 21.92 5.21
C ARG A 266 33.36 22.56 6.52
N SER A 267 33.56 23.87 6.54
CA SER A 267 33.96 24.59 7.75
C SER A 267 32.74 24.95 8.61
N THR A 268 32.96 25.08 9.92
CA THR A 268 31.96 25.61 10.85
C THR A 268 31.54 27.04 10.46
N PHE A 269 32.46 27.82 9.90
CA PHE A 269 32.19 29.10 9.27
C PHE A 269 31.13 29.03 8.15
N GLU A 270 31.30 28.17 7.15
CA GLU A 270 30.36 28.05 6.04
C GLU A 270 28.97 27.61 6.53
N LYS A 271 28.93 26.81 7.60
CA LYS A 271 27.68 26.39 8.26
C LYS A 271 26.97 27.53 9.00
N MET A 272 27.70 28.54 9.48
CA MET A 272 27.14 29.76 10.05
C MET A 272 26.71 30.74 8.95
N GLU A 273 27.50 30.86 7.90
CA GLU A 273 27.22 31.69 6.71
C GLU A 273 25.90 31.27 6.04
N MET A 274 25.61 29.96 5.97
CA MET A 274 24.35 29.46 5.41
C MET A 274 23.11 29.73 6.26
N ARG A 275 23.26 29.85 7.58
CA ARG A 275 22.15 30.20 8.50
C ARG A 275 21.95 31.71 8.56
N GLY A 276 22.99 32.43 8.22
CA GLY A 276 23.04 33.87 8.30
C GLY A 276 23.38 34.36 9.71
N GLU A 277 24.21 33.61 10.43
CA GLU A 277 24.76 33.99 11.73
C GLU A 277 26.01 34.84 11.53
N LYS A 278 26.26 35.82 12.42
CA LYS A 278 27.53 36.56 12.43
C LYS A 278 28.69 35.61 12.73
N VAL A 279 29.84 35.87 12.12
CA VAL A 279 31.03 35.05 12.28
C VAL A 279 32.07 35.86 13.04
N ASP A 280 32.00 35.77 14.36
CA ASP A 280 32.93 36.35 15.32
C ASP A 280 33.32 35.28 16.35
N VAL A 281 34.30 35.57 17.21
CA VAL A 281 34.82 34.61 18.18
C VAL A 281 33.73 34.11 19.15
N ASN A 282 32.80 34.98 19.54
CA ASN A 282 31.74 34.62 20.48
C ASN A 282 30.75 33.65 19.81
N SER A 283 30.35 33.90 18.56
CA SER A 283 29.45 32.98 17.84
C SER A 283 30.10 31.63 17.54
N ILE A 284 31.42 31.60 17.29
CA ILE A 284 32.21 30.36 17.13
C ILE A 284 32.18 29.57 18.45
N TRP A 285 32.50 30.20 19.58
CA TRP A 285 32.46 29.56 20.90
C TRP A 285 31.07 28.99 21.22
N GLN A 286 30.01 29.79 21.08
CA GLN A 286 28.65 29.34 21.36
C GLN A 286 28.23 28.16 20.47
N ASN A 287 28.63 28.14 19.19
CA ASN A 287 28.27 27.06 18.28
C ASN A 287 29.05 25.76 18.56
N VAL A 288 30.32 25.83 18.96
CA VAL A 288 31.09 24.65 19.38
C VAL A 288 30.50 24.05 20.66
N GLN A 289 30.15 24.89 21.64
CA GLN A 289 29.54 24.42 22.90
C GLN A 289 28.15 23.81 22.68
N ARG A 290 27.31 24.42 21.82
CA ARG A 290 26.03 23.82 21.39
C ARG A 290 26.26 22.49 20.65
N GLY A 291 27.28 22.41 19.80
CA GLY A 291 27.62 21.20 19.06
C GLY A 291 28.06 20.03 19.95
N MET A 292 28.92 20.30 20.95
CA MET A 292 29.37 19.28 21.92
C MET A 292 28.23 18.80 22.82
N SER A 293 27.44 19.72 23.39
CA SER A 293 26.31 19.37 24.26
C SER A 293 25.23 18.58 23.50
N ASP A 294 24.92 18.95 22.26
CA ASP A 294 23.98 18.21 21.41
C ASP A 294 24.52 16.82 21.02
N PHE A 295 25.83 16.70 20.77
CA PHE A 295 26.46 15.41 20.42
C PHE A 295 26.53 14.46 21.61
N GLU A 296 26.90 14.95 22.80
CA GLU A 296 26.92 14.15 24.03
C GLU A 296 25.51 13.66 24.38
N THR A 297 24.51 14.53 24.22
CA THR A 297 23.10 14.20 24.45
C THR A 297 22.60 13.16 23.43
N ARG A 298 22.98 13.29 22.14
CA ARG A 298 22.62 12.33 21.08
C ARG A 298 23.35 11.00 21.17
N ALA A 299 24.60 10.99 21.61
CA ALA A 299 25.39 9.77 21.75
C ALA A 299 24.90 8.93 22.95
N LYS A 300 24.56 9.59 24.06
CA LYS A 300 23.93 8.94 25.22
C LYS A 300 22.54 8.43 24.89
N SER A 301 21.70 9.24 24.21
CA SER A 301 20.36 8.82 23.83
C SER A 301 20.37 7.67 22.81
N TRP A 302 21.31 7.65 21.86
CA TRP A 302 21.44 6.58 20.87
C TRP A 302 21.93 5.25 21.48
N GLY A 303 22.88 5.30 22.42
CA GLY A 303 23.34 4.10 23.15
C GLY A 303 22.24 3.46 24.00
N GLU A 304 21.37 4.27 24.61
CA GLU A 304 20.20 3.81 25.35
C GLU A 304 19.05 3.39 24.42
N GLU A 305 18.86 4.04 23.27
CA GLU A 305 17.85 3.70 22.26
C GLU A 305 18.13 2.39 21.54
N VAL A 306 19.39 2.05 21.24
CA VAL A 306 19.74 0.81 20.53
C VAL A 306 19.57 -0.40 21.45
N LYS A 307 19.99 -0.27 22.71
CA LYS A 307 19.84 -1.30 23.74
C LYS A 307 18.36 -1.53 24.10
N SER A 308 17.58 -0.45 24.21
CA SER A 308 16.15 -0.53 24.47
C SER A 308 15.32 -0.91 23.23
N SER A 309 15.72 -0.55 22.01
CA SER A 309 14.99 -0.92 20.77
C SER A 309 15.10 -2.40 20.45
N ALA A 310 16.24 -3.05 20.72
CA ALA A 310 16.39 -4.50 20.53
C ALA A 310 15.49 -5.32 21.48
N GLU A 311 15.30 -4.85 22.71
CA GLU A 311 14.43 -5.51 23.70
C GLU A 311 12.95 -5.07 23.60
N ASN A 312 12.71 -3.83 23.14
CA ASN A 312 11.36 -3.28 22.96
C ASN A 312 10.73 -3.65 21.62
N LEU A 313 11.44 -3.96 20.54
CA LEU A 313 10.79 -4.38 19.28
C LEU A 313 9.96 -5.66 19.48
N GLY A 314 10.46 -6.58 20.30
CA GLY A 314 9.79 -7.83 20.66
C GLY A 314 8.57 -7.67 21.58
N ARG A 315 8.56 -6.66 22.47
CA ARG A 315 7.43 -6.38 23.39
C ARG A 315 6.48 -5.29 22.88
N SER A 316 6.95 -4.39 22.01
CA SER A 316 6.19 -3.27 21.45
C SER A 316 5.22 -3.69 20.37
N ALA A 317 5.48 -4.76 19.60
CA ALA A 317 4.46 -5.31 18.69
C ALA A 317 3.18 -5.72 19.47
N GLN A 318 3.34 -6.19 20.71
CA GLN A 318 2.26 -6.61 21.59
C GLN A 318 1.62 -5.45 22.39
N GLN A 319 2.39 -4.40 22.74
CA GLN A 319 1.87 -3.22 23.46
C GLN A 319 1.40 -2.06 22.56
N PHE A 320 1.80 -2.01 21.28
CA PHE A 320 1.33 -0.99 20.31
C PHE A 320 -0.17 -1.10 20.05
N ALA A 321 -0.73 -2.31 20.16
CA ALA A 321 -2.17 -2.57 20.13
C ALA A 321 -2.91 -2.00 21.36
N ASP A 322 -2.28 -1.98 22.55
CA ASP A 322 -2.98 -1.72 23.81
C ASP A 322 -2.75 -0.32 24.44
N THR A 323 -1.63 0.37 24.16
CA THR A 323 -1.31 1.66 24.84
C THR A 323 -0.91 2.82 23.91
N ARG A 324 -0.07 2.62 22.88
CA ARG A 324 0.44 3.73 22.04
C ARG A 324 -0.53 4.28 20.99
N GLY A 325 -1.55 3.53 20.58
CA GLY A 325 -2.65 4.08 19.79
C GLY A 325 -3.38 5.24 20.48
N ARG A 326 -3.40 5.24 21.83
CA ARG A 326 -4.03 6.29 22.65
C ARG A 326 -3.11 7.50 22.89
N ALA A 327 -1.79 7.29 23.02
CA ALA A 327 -0.80 8.37 23.18
C ALA A 327 -0.57 9.17 21.88
N PHE A 328 -0.51 8.48 20.73
CA PHE A 328 -0.46 9.11 19.40
C PHE A 328 -1.71 9.98 19.14
N ALA A 329 -2.89 9.51 19.58
CA ALA A 329 -4.13 10.30 19.53
C ALA A 329 -4.09 11.54 20.46
N ALA A 330 -3.36 11.47 21.57
CA ALA A 330 -3.18 12.58 22.52
C ALA A 330 -2.19 13.65 22.02
N GLU A 331 -1.14 13.23 21.31
CA GLU A 331 -0.13 14.13 20.73
C GLU A 331 -0.68 14.89 19.51
N VAL A 332 -1.41 14.19 18.64
CA VAL A 332 -2.18 14.81 17.54
C VAL A 332 -3.25 15.77 18.08
N ALA A 333 -3.75 15.56 19.30
CA ALA A 333 -4.68 16.47 19.99
C ALA A 333 -3.99 17.71 20.58
N GLN A 334 -2.71 17.63 20.96
CA GLN A 334 -1.92 18.78 21.46
C GLN A 334 -1.47 19.71 20.32
N THR A 335 -1.03 19.17 19.18
CA THR A 335 -0.75 19.97 17.95
C THR A 335 -2.02 20.51 17.29
N ALA A 336 -3.20 20.03 17.71
CA ALA A 336 -4.48 20.51 17.23
C ALA A 336 -5.05 21.72 17.99
N ARG A 337 -4.46 22.10 19.14
CA ARG A 337 -4.95 23.23 19.95
C ARG A 337 -4.87 24.53 19.14
N PRO A 338 -5.90 25.41 19.22
CA PRO A 338 -5.84 26.72 18.62
C PRO A 338 -4.92 27.61 19.47
N ALA A 339 -3.62 27.60 19.20
CA ALA A 339 -2.72 28.65 19.66
C ALA A 339 -2.86 29.85 18.72
N ALA A 340 -2.97 31.04 19.32
CA ALA A 340 -3.44 32.27 18.74
C ALA A 340 -2.53 32.87 17.63
N SER A 341 -3.20 33.62 16.74
CA SER A 341 -2.75 34.57 15.71
C SER A 341 -1.29 34.51 15.20
N GLY A 342 -1.10 33.88 14.04
CA GLY A 342 0.13 34.01 13.24
C GLY A 342 0.36 32.88 12.22
N ILE A 343 1.42 33.01 11.42
CA ILE A 343 1.86 32.10 10.33
C ILE A 343 1.90 30.61 10.76
N GLY A 344 2.16 30.31 12.04
CA GLY A 344 2.09 28.95 12.59
C GLY A 344 0.69 28.31 12.53
N HIS A 345 -0.37 29.11 12.63
CA HIS A 345 -1.74 28.65 12.40
C HIS A 345 -1.94 28.27 10.93
N ALA A 346 -1.45 29.09 10.01
CA ALA A 346 -1.53 28.81 8.57
C ALA A 346 -0.77 27.53 8.20
N ILE A 347 0.42 27.33 8.76
CA ILE A 347 1.23 26.11 8.55
C ILE A 347 0.53 24.87 9.12
N GLY A 348 0.02 24.93 10.36
CA GLY A 348 -0.71 23.82 10.97
C GLY A 348 -2.04 23.49 10.27
N VAL A 349 -2.70 24.50 9.69
CA VAL A 349 -3.89 24.33 8.85
C VAL A 349 -3.54 23.69 7.51
N LEU A 350 -2.48 24.17 6.83
CA LEU A 350 -1.98 23.58 5.59
C LEU A 350 -1.57 22.13 5.77
N PHE A 351 -0.89 21.81 6.88
CA PHE A 351 -0.45 20.44 7.18
C PHE A 351 -1.64 19.49 7.41
N LYS A 352 -2.68 19.97 8.10
CA LYS A 352 -3.93 19.21 8.25
C LYS A 352 -4.60 19.00 6.90
N ILE A 353 -4.83 20.08 6.14
CA ILE A 353 -5.43 20.06 4.79
C ILE A 353 -4.72 19.02 3.91
N PHE A 354 -3.39 18.98 3.94
CA PHE A 354 -2.59 18.04 3.17
C PHE A 354 -2.87 16.56 3.53
N PHE A 355 -2.81 16.18 4.81
CA PHE A 355 -3.07 14.80 5.23
C PHE A 355 -4.53 14.37 5.04
N LEU A 356 -5.47 15.30 5.18
CA LEU A 356 -6.88 15.04 4.89
C LEU A 356 -7.16 14.89 3.41
N PHE A 357 -6.46 15.67 2.59
CA PHE A 357 -6.57 15.57 1.16
C PHE A 357 -6.06 14.20 0.69
N ILE A 358 -4.95 13.72 1.24
CA ILE A 358 -4.44 12.37 0.98
C ILE A 358 -5.44 11.30 1.46
N ALA A 359 -5.86 11.36 2.73
CA ALA A 359 -6.78 10.38 3.29
C ALA A 359 -8.15 10.41 2.60
N GLY A 360 -8.65 11.59 2.25
CA GLY A 360 -9.89 11.80 1.50
C GLY A 360 -9.78 11.30 0.05
N SER A 361 -8.63 11.49 -0.60
CA SER A 361 -8.39 10.98 -1.96
C SER A 361 -8.26 9.46 -1.98
N ILE A 362 -7.62 8.84 -0.97
CA ILE A 362 -7.56 7.38 -0.82
C ILE A 362 -8.97 6.83 -0.56
N ALA A 363 -9.72 7.43 0.37
CA ALA A 363 -11.08 7.00 0.68
C ALA A 363 -12.05 7.21 -0.51
N PHE A 364 -11.91 8.30 -1.26
CA PHE A 364 -12.66 8.54 -2.49
C PHE A 364 -12.23 7.59 -3.62
N GLY A 365 -10.95 7.29 -3.78
CA GLY A 365 -10.45 6.31 -4.73
C GLY A 365 -10.97 4.90 -4.43
N LEU A 366 -10.97 4.50 -3.15
CA LEU A 366 -11.58 3.24 -2.69
C LEU A 366 -13.10 3.24 -2.88
N PHE A 367 -13.78 4.37 -2.63
CA PHE A 367 -15.21 4.52 -2.90
C PHE A 367 -15.51 4.32 -4.39
N VAL A 368 -14.78 5.00 -5.27
CA VAL A 368 -14.98 4.93 -6.72
C VAL A 368 -14.62 3.53 -7.24
N ALA A 369 -13.51 2.94 -6.79
CA ALA A 369 -13.12 1.57 -7.15
C ALA A 369 -14.19 0.55 -6.72
N LEU A 370 -14.67 0.65 -5.47
CA LEU A 370 -15.73 -0.20 -4.96
C LEU A 370 -17.03 0.06 -5.73
N MET A 371 -17.37 1.32 -6.00
CA MET A 371 -18.56 1.70 -6.77
C MET A 371 -18.48 1.19 -8.21
N PHE A 372 -17.33 1.18 -8.87
CA PHE A 372 -17.16 0.61 -10.21
C PHE A 372 -17.17 -0.92 -10.21
N LEU A 373 -16.59 -1.58 -9.22
CA LEU A 373 -16.69 -3.03 -9.06
C LEU A 373 -18.14 -3.47 -8.85
N ILE A 374 -18.89 -2.64 -8.11
CA ILE A 374 -20.31 -2.82 -7.82
C ILE A 374 -21.21 -2.46 -9.02
N LEU A 375 -21.05 -1.29 -9.62
CA LEU A 375 -21.82 -0.84 -10.78
C LEU A 375 -21.45 -1.64 -12.03
N GLY A 376 -20.21 -2.10 -12.18
CA GLY A 376 -19.80 -3.05 -13.20
C GLY A 376 -20.46 -4.42 -12.99
N GLY A 377 -20.58 -4.88 -11.75
CA GLY A 377 -21.35 -6.08 -11.38
C GLY A 377 -22.87 -5.96 -11.58
N LEU A 378 -23.43 -4.74 -11.52
CA LEU A 378 -24.87 -4.46 -11.74
C LEU A 378 -25.20 -4.01 -13.17
N ALA A 379 -24.25 -3.44 -13.91
CA ALA A 379 -24.34 -3.23 -15.36
C ALA A 379 -23.98 -4.52 -16.12
N ASN A 380 -23.54 -5.55 -15.40
CA ASN A 380 -23.35 -6.91 -15.89
C ASN A 380 -24.65 -7.43 -16.52
N PRO A 381 -24.65 -8.00 -17.75
CA PRO A 381 -25.87 -8.45 -18.39
C PRO A 381 -26.52 -9.60 -17.61
N MET A 382 -25.73 -10.27 -16.77
CA MET A 382 -26.16 -11.31 -15.83
C MET A 382 -27.22 -10.85 -14.84
N LYS A 383 -27.28 -9.57 -14.44
CA LYS A 383 -28.26 -9.14 -13.42
C LYS A 383 -29.71 -9.38 -13.86
N ASP A 384 -29.97 -9.27 -15.16
CA ASP A 384 -31.32 -9.44 -15.72
C ASP A 384 -31.73 -10.92 -15.74
N PHE A 385 -30.78 -11.83 -15.69
CA PHE A 385 -31.03 -13.27 -15.54
C PHE A 385 -31.07 -13.69 -14.07
N LEU A 386 -30.41 -12.97 -13.15
CA LEU A 386 -30.35 -13.36 -11.73
C LEU A 386 -31.44 -12.72 -10.87
N LEU A 387 -31.67 -11.41 -11.00
CA LEU A 387 -32.55 -10.65 -10.11
C LEU A 387 -33.98 -10.60 -10.66
N ASP A 388 -34.95 -10.91 -9.79
CA ASP A 388 -36.37 -10.93 -10.13
C ASP A 388 -37.21 -9.91 -9.35
N GLY A 389 -38.13 -9.27 -10.06
CA GLY A 389 -39.06 -8.29 -9.51
C GLY A 389 -38.42 -7.00 -8.96
N PHE A 390 -39.29 -6.09 -8.50
CA PHE A 390 -38.87 -4.80 -7.94
C PHE A 390 -38.04 -4.95 -6.67
N TRP A 391 -38.45 -5.83 -5.74
CA TRP A 391 -37.85 -5.91 -4.42
C TRP A 391 -36.41 -6.42 -4.44
N GLN A 392 -36.06 -7.42 -5.26
CA GLN A 392 -34.67 -7.88 -5.38
C GLN A 392 -33.79 -6.83 -6.02
N ASN A 393 -34.27 -6.14 -7.05
CA ASN A 393 -33.54 -5.06 -7.69
C ASN A 393 -33.33 -3.88 -6.73
N ALA A 394 -34.39 -3.40 -6.08
CA ALA A 394 -34.32 -2.27 -5.16
C ALA A 394 -33.46 -2.59 -3.92
N SER A 395 -33.59 -3.78 -3.35
CA SER A 395 -32.79 -4.20 -2.19
C SER A 395 -31.33 -4.47 -2.57
N ALA A 396 -31.04 -5.01 -3.76
CA ALA A 396 -29.66 -5.10 -4.26
C ALA A 396 -29.01 -3.71 -4.35
N TRP A 397 -29.69 -2.74 -4.97
CA TRP A 397 -29.22 -1.35 -4.99
C TRP A 397 -29.10 -0.75 -3.58
N GLY A 398 -30.04 -1.07 -2.68
CA GLY A 398 -30.01 -0.67 -1.28
C GLY A 398 -28.78 -1.19 -0.54
N VAL A 399 -28.42 -2.46 -0.68
CA VAL A 399 -27.17 -3.01 -0.12
C VAL A 399 -25.96 -2.23 -0.63
N LEU A 400 -25.92 -1.96 -1.91
CA LEU A 400 -24.75 -1.37 -2.54
C LEU A 400 -24.58 0.10 -2.16
N ILE A 401 -25.66 0.89 -2.17
CA ILE A 401 -25.61 2.32 -1.85
C ILE A 401 -25.58 2.53 -0.34
N LEU A 402 -26.47 1.88 0.40
CA LEU A 402 -26.70 2.15 1.81
C LEU A 402 -25.83 1.31 2.74
N PHE A 403 -25.60 0.04 2.43
CA PHE A 403 -24.80 -0.83 3.29
C PHE A 403 -23.29 -0.66 3.03
N LEU A 404 -22.88 -0.59 1.76
CA LEU A 404 -21.47 -0.42 1.37
C LEU A 404 -21.07 1.06 1.18
N GLY A 405 -21.90 1.86 0.52
CA GLY A 405 -21.57 3.27 0.21
C GLY A 405 -21.59 4.21 1.42
N VAL A 406 -22.59 4.11 2.30
CA VAL A 406 -22.74 5.03 3.46
C VAL A 406 -21.54 5.00 4.41
N PRO A 407 -20.98 3.84 4.84
CA PRO A 407 -19.78 3.82 5.69
C PRO A 407 -18.60 4.56 5.08
N ILE A 408 -18.43 4.49 3.75
CA ILE A 408 -17.32 5.14 3.06
C ILE A 408 -17.54 6.65 2.97
N VAL A 409 -18.75 7.09 2.61
CA VAL A 409 -19.08 8.53 2.63
C VAL A 409 -19.01 9.09 4.05
N ALA A 410 -19.42 8.33 5.06
CA ALA A 410 -19.28 8.70 6.46
C ALA A 410 -17.81 8.81 6.88
N LEU A 411 -16.94 7.90 6.42
CA LEU A 411 -15.50 7.96 6.64
C LEU A 411 -14.86 9.18 5.96
N ILE A 412 -15.18 9.44 4.69
CA ILE A 412 -14.73 10.64 3.96
C ILE A 412 -15.18 11.91 4.69
N THR A 413 -16.45 11.97 5.07
CA THR A 413 -17.03 13.11 5.79
C THR A 413 -16.37 13.29 7.16
N TRP A 414 -16.07 12.18 7.86
CA TRP A 414 -15.36 12.19 9.13
C TRP A 414 -13.93 12.72 8.96
N ILE A 415 -13.19 12.25 7.94
CA ILE A 415 -11.86 12.75 7.58
C ILE A 415 -11.96 14.25 7.33
N VAL A 416 -12.73 14.69 6.34
CA VAL A 416 -12.86 16.10 5.95
C VAL A 416 -13.23 17.00 7.14
N ARG A 417 -14.19 16.59 7.99
CA ARG A 417 -14.58 17.34 9.19
C ARG A 417 -13.49 17.41 10.25
N ARG A 418 -12.85 16.27 10.55
CA ARG A 418 -11.71 16.19 11.47
C ARG A 418 -10.61 17.16 11.05
N GLY A 419 -10.55 17.36 9.75
CA GLY A 419 -9.59 18.15 9.08
C GLY A 419 -9.74 19.65 9.07
N MET A 420 -10.92 20.11 8.67
CA MET A 420 -11.29 21.53 8.69
C MET A 420 -11.50 22.05 10.13
N LYS A 421 -11.22 21.24 11.15
CA LYS A 421 -11.55 21.49 12.57
C LYS A 421 -13.04 21.85 12.79
N VAL A 422 -13.92 21.48 11.86
CA VAL A 422 -15.36 21.74 11.96
C VAL A 422 -15.94 20.72 12.96
N ARG A 423 -16.07 21.16 14.20
CA ARG A 423 -16.80 20.42 15.24
C ARG A 423 -18.29 20.71 15.07
N SER A 424 -18.95 19.92 14.24
CA SER A 424 -20.40 19.84 14.25
C SER A 424 -20.85 19.33 15.61
N GLN A 425 -21.30 20.21 16.50
CA GLN A 425 -22.03 19.86 17.74
C GLN A 425 -23.30 19.05 17.43
N ASN A 426 -23.77 19.15 16.19
CA ASN A 426 -25.03 18.57 15.79
C ASN A 426 -24.92 17.05 15.57
N ARG A 427 -25.47 16.28 16.51
CA ARG A 427 -25.51 14.80 16.46
C ARG A 427 -26.36 14.28 15.30
N TYR A 428 -27.18 15.12 14.67
CA TYR A 428 -28.05 14.72 13.56
C TYR A 428 -27.28 14.06 12.42
N LEU A 429 -26.06 14.48 12.07
CA LEU A 429 -25.36 13.82 10.96
C LEU A 429 -24.97 12.37 11.31
N GLY A 430 -24.58 12.11 12.55
CA GLY A 430 -24.31 10.74 13.01
C GLY A 430 -25.56 9.88 12.98
N TRP A 431 -26.70 10.44 13.41
CA TRP A 431 -28.01 9.78 13.30
C TRP A 431 -28.43 9.57 11.85
N VAL A 432 -28.18 10.50 10.94
CA VAL A 432 -28.49 10.36 9.51
C VAL A 432 -27.66 9.23 8.90
N PHE A 433 -26.34 9.21 9.10
CA PHE A 433 -25.51 8.11 8.60
C PHE A 433 -25.86 6.77 9.26
N GLY A 434 -26.13 6.77 10.57
CA GLY A 434 -26.58 5.58 11.28
C GLY A 434 -27.89 5.04 10.71
N SER A 435 -28.90 5.90 10.53
CA SER A 435 -30.19 5.53 9.95
C SER A 435 -30.10 5.07 8.50
N LEU A 436 -29.24 5.70 7.69
CA LEU A 436 -29.02 5.26 6.31
C LEU A 436 -28.32 3.90 6.27
N TRP A 437 -27.35 3.66 7.15
CA TRP A 437 -26.64 2.37 7.19
C TRP A 437 -27.53 1.25 7.74
N THR A 438 -28.41 1.53 8.71
CA THR A 438 -29.41 0.55 9.17
C THR A 438 -30.42 0.20 8.07
N LEU A 439 -30.83 1.16 7.23
CA LEU A 439 -31.61 0.85 6.02
C LEU A 439 -30.83 -0.04 5.03
N GLY A 440 -29.50 0.09 4.99
CA GLY A 440 -28.62 -0.83 4.29
C GLY A 440 -28.69 -2.26 4.81
N TRP A 441 -28.65 -2.45 6.13
CA TRP A 441 -28.85 -3.77 6.75
C TRP A 441 -30.23 -4.36 6.46
N VAL A 442 -31.28 -3.54 6.52
CA VAL A 442 -32.64 -3.97 6.14
C VAL A 442 -32.68 -4.41 4.67
N SER A 443 -32.03 -3.67 3.78
CA SER A 443 -31.91 -4.04 2.36
C SER A 443 -31.16 -5.36 2.19
N LEU A 444 -30.08 -5.59 2.95
CA LEU A 444 -29.32 -6.84 2.92
C LEU A 444 -30.16 -8.04 3.34
N ILE A 445 -30.93 -7.90 4.41
CA ILE A 445 -31.82 -8.95 4.90
C ILE A 445 -32.94 -9.24 3.90
N ILE A 446 -33.58 -8.19 3.36
CA ILE A 446 -34.64 -8.35 2.35
C ILE A 446 -34.08 -9.03 1.09
N PHE A 447 -32.92 -8.57 0.61
CA PHE A 447 -32.26 -9.15 -0.56
C PHE A 447 -31.92 -10.63 -0.34
N GLY A 448 -31.24 -10.95 0.76
CA GLY A 448 -30.85 -12.31 1.10
C GLY A 448 -32.05 -13.23 1.30
N ALA A 449 -33.08 -12.78 2.03
CA ALA A 449 -34.30 -13.53 2.24
C ALA A 449 -35.05 -13.77 0.93
N SER A 450 -35.19 -12.74 0.08
CA SER A 450 -35.84 -12.85 -1.23
C SER A 450 -35.08 -13.77 -2.18
N MET A 451 -33.74 -13.75 -2.17
CA MET A 451 -32.94 -14.66 -2.97
C MET A 451 -33.06 -16.10 -2.44
N ALA A 452 -33.00 -16.29 -1.11
CA ALA A 452 -33.14 -17.60 -0.50
C ALA A 452 -34.53 -18.23 -0.73
N THR A 453 -35.59 -17.41 -0.77
CA THR A 453 -36.93 -17.91 -1.10
C THR A 453 -36.97 -18.48 -2.52
N ASP A 454 -36.30 -17.86 -3.48
CA ASP A 454 -36.31 -18.30 -4.88
C ASP A 454 -35.74 -19.70 -5.13
N PHE A 455 -34.90 -20.19 -4.20
CA PHE A 455 -34.27 -21.51 -4.28
C PHE A 455 -34.86 -22.53 -3.30
N ARG A 456 -35.89 -22.17 -2.52
CA ARG A 456 -36.40 -22.96 -1.39
C ARG A 456 -36.82 -24.39 -1.75
N SER A 457 -37.34 -24.62 -2.96
CA SER A 457 -37.72 -25.95 -3.45
C SER A 457 -37.05 -26.24 -4.78
N TYR A 458 -36.46 -27.43 -4.91
CA TYR A 458 -35.90 -27.94 -6.16
C TYR A 458 -36.75 -29.10 -6.68
N ARG A 459 -37.27 -29.01 -7.91
CA ARG A 459 -38.16 -30.02 -8.49
C ARG A 459 -37.74 -30.37 -9.91
N LYS A 460 -38.20 -31.54 -10.34
CA LYS A 460 -37.94 -32.09 -11.67
C LYS A 460 -39.24 -32.47 -12.36
N THR A 461 -39.26 -32.32 -13.68
CA THR A 461 -40.29 -32.84 -14.57
C THR A 461 -39.64 -33.69 -15.66
N ASN A 462 -40.38 -34.59 -16.28
CA ASN A 462 -39.87 -35.47 -17.33
C ASN A 462 -40.66 -35.35 -18.63
N GLN A 463 -39.96 -35.60 -19.73
CA GLN A 463 -40.55 -35.80 -21.04
C GLN A 463 -39.93 -37.05 -21.67
N ASP A 464 -40.77 -38.04 -21.98
CA ASP A 464 -40.32 -39.24 -22.66
C ASP A 464 -40.17 -38.97 -24.16
N ILE A 465 -39.02 -39.38 -24.70
CA ILE A 465 -38.70 -39.26 -26.13
C ILE A 465 -39.07 -40.57 -26.81
N ARG A 466 -39.95 -40.48 -27.81
CA ARG A 466 -40.31 -41.63 -28.63
C ARG A 466 -39.11 -42.02 -29.49
N LEU A 467 -38.59 -43.22 -29.27
CA LEU A 467 -37.41 -43.75 -29.95
C LEU A 467 -37.81 -44.86 -30.94
N ALA A 468 -37.33 -44.78 -32.17
CA ALA A 468 -37.33 -45.92 -33.08
C ALA A 468 -36.28 -46.93 -32.58
N GLN A 469 -36.68 -48.18 -32.34
CA GLN A 469 -35.76 -49.16 -31.75
C GLN A 469 -34.67 -49.55 -32.76
N PRO A 470 -33.37 -49.46 -32.41
CA PRO A 470 -32.28 -49.76 -33.33
C PRO A 470 -32.28 -51.21 -33.82
N ALA A 471 -32.26 -51.40 -35.15
CA ALA A 471 -32.31 -52.72 -35.78
C ALA A 471 -31.07 -53.60 -35.47
N LEU A 472 -29.92 -52.97 -35.21
CA LEU A 472 -28.64 -53.64 -34.90
C LEU A 472 -28.35 -53.73 -33.39
N ASN A 473 -29.36 -53.56 -32.53
CA ASN A 473 -29.20 -53.58 -31.07
C ASN A 473 -28.09 -52.63 -30.59
N LYS A 474 -27.91 -51.49 -31.27
CA LYS A 474 -26.91 -50.47 -30.97
C LYS A 474 -27.52 -49.08 -31.11
N LEU A 475 -27.45 -48.29 -30.05
CA LEU A 475 -27.87 -46.89 -30.05
C LEU A 475 -26.65 -45.97 -30.14
N LEU A 476 -26.61 -45.07 -31.12
CA LEU A 476 -25.60 -44.01 -31.22
C LEU A 476 -26.14 -42.72 -30.59
N ILE A 477 -25.33 -42.02 -29.80
CA ILE A 477 -25.68 -40.71 -29.23
C ILE A 477 -24.76 -39.67 -29.84
N ARG A 478 -25.31 -38.59 -30.37
CA ARG A 478 -24.54 -37.51 -31.02
C ARG A 478 -25.16 -36.14 -30.78
N ILE A 479 -24.35 -35.09 -30.92
CA ILE A 479 -24.78 -33.69 -30.86
C ILE A 479 -24.48 -33.00 -32.19
N ASP A 480 -25.54 -32.62 -32.90
CA ASP A 480 -25.44 -31.98 -34.22
C ASP A 480 -25.31 -30.46 -34.12
N ASP A 481 -25.86 -29.87 -33.05
CA ASP A 481 -25.75 -28.44 -32.78
C ASP A 481 -24.30 -27.99 -32.61
N PRO A 482 -23.94 -26.74 -32.97
CA PRO A 482 -22.63 -26.19 -32.65
C PRO A 482 -22.40 -26.15 -31.14
N GLU A 483 -21.13 -26.20 -30.75
CA GLU A 483 -20.72 -26.01 -29.35
C GLU A 483 -21.25 -24.67 -28.82
N VAL A 484 -21.61 -24.64 -27.54
CA VAL A 484 -22.06 -23.40 -26.91
C VAL A 484 -20.84 -22.60 -26.51
N GLU A 485 -20.46 -21.65 -27.36
CA GLU A 485 -19.38 -20.70 -27.08
C GLU A 485 -19.94 -19.29 -26.91
N TYR A 486 -19.22 -18.47 -26.14
CA TYR A 486 -19.60 -17.09 -25.94
C TYR A 486 -19.56 -16.30 -27.26
N SER A 487 -20.72 -15.74 -27.63
CA SER A 487 -20.96 -15.07 -28.90
C SER A 487 -20.27 -13.71 -29.07
N GLY A 488 -19.63 -13.17 -28.02
CA GLY A 488 -19.06 -11.82 -28.05
C GLY A 488 -20.09 -10.70 -27.98
N THR A 489 -21.34 -10.99 -27.56
CA THR A 489 -22.44 -10.00 -27.51
C THR A 489 -22.08 -8.73 -26.71
N PHE A 490 -21.23 -8.87 -25.69
CA PHE A 490 -20.73 -7.76 -24.86
C PHE A 490 -19.22 -7.60 -25.05
N PRO A 491 -18.74 -6.57 -25.79
CA PRO A 491 -17.33 -6.40 -26.13
C PRO A 491 -16.36 -6.19 -24.96
N TRP A 492 -16.90 -5.87 -23.78
CA TRP A 492 -16.16 -5.62 -22.54
C TRP A 492 -16.16 -6.85 -21.61
N PHE A 493 -16.83 -7.93 -22.01
CA PHE A 493 -16.91 -9.17 -21.27
C PHE A 493 -16.18 -10.21 -22.10
N ASP A 494 -14.96 -10.54 -21.69
CA ASP A 494 -14.15 -11.58 -22.30
C ASP A 494 -14.30 -12.86 -21.49
N ALA A 495 -14.60 -13.94 -22.20
CA ALA A 495 -15.10 -15.17 -21.63
C ALA A 495 -14.47 -16.34 -22.37
N ASP A 496 -13.24 -16.63 -21.98
CA ASP A 496 -12.52 -17.78 -22.47
C ASP A 496 -13.11 -19.05 -21.84
N GLY A 497 -13.89 -19.81 -22.62
CA GLY A 497 -14.42 -21.11 -22.20
C GLY A 497 -15.69 -21.53 -22.95
N GLY A 498 -15.75 -22.81 -23.31
CA GLY A 498 -16.95 -23.45 -23.86
C GLY A 498 -18.00 -23.74 -22.79
N GLY A 499 -19.22 -23.98 -23.22
CA GLY A 499 -20.33 -24.47 -22.40
C GLY A 499 -21.37 -23.43 -21.98
N TRP A 500 -21.20 -22.16 -22.33
CA TRP A 500 -22.19 -21.13 -22.04
C TRP A 500 -22.09 -19.95 -23.01
N ASP A 501 -23.22 -19.26 -23.21
CA ASP A 501 -23.31 -18.04 -24.01
C ASP A 501 -24.28 -17.07 -23.34
N LEU A 502 -23.91 -15.79 -23.33
CA LEU A 502 -24.70 -14.71 -22.74
C LEU A 502 -25.02 -13.68 -23.81
N THR A 503 -26.29 -13.68 -24.21
CA THR A 503 -26.83 -12.68 -25.13
C THR A 503 -27.69 -11.65 -24.37
N ARG A 504 -28.25 -10.69 -25.11
CA ARG A 504 -29.17 -9.72 -24.51
C ARG A 504 -30.47 -10.31 -24.01
N ASP A 505 -30.88 -11.50 -24.45
CA ASP A 505 -32.20 -12.06 -24.12
C ASP A 505 -32.15 -13.51 -23.62
N SER A 506 -31.04 -14.22 -23.89
CA SER A 506 -30.85 -15.61 -23.50
C SER A 506 -29.48 -15.87 -22.86
N LEU A 507 -29.50 -16.59 -21.75
CA LEU A 507 -28.35 -17.27 -21.16
C LEU A 507 -28.42 -18.74 -21.61
N LYS A 508 -27.60 -19.12 -22.59
CA LYS A 508 -27.51 -20.51 -23.08
C LYS A 508 -26.47 -21.25 -22.26
N MET A 509 -26.77 -22.48 -21.86
CA MET A 509 -25.88 -23.33 -21.06
C MET A 509 -25.86 -24.76 -21.60
N ALA A 510 -24.68 -25.33 -21.71
CA ALA A 510 -24.44 -26.73 -22.07
C ALA A 510 -24.45 -27.67 -20.83
N ASN A 511 -25.18 -27.28 -19.78
CA ASN A 511 -25.30 -28.05 -18.54
C ASN A 511 -26.28 -29.23 -18.69
N ILE A 512 -25.90 -30.19 -19.53
CA ILE A 512 -26.66 -31.40 -19.84
C ILE A 512 -25.95 -32.61 -19.22
N LYS A 513 -26.61 -33.29 -18.27
CA LYS A 513 -26.09 -34.52 -17.68
C LYS A 513 -26.62 -35.74 -18.41
N LEU A 514 -25.75 -36.65 -18.81
CA LEU A 514 -26.17 -37.98 -19.27
C LEU A 514 -26.22 -38.95 -18.09
N ARG A 515 -27.27 -39.76 -18.06
CA ARG A 515 -27.42 -40.85 -17.10
C ARG A 515 -27.81 -42.11 -17.85
N ILE A 516 -27.02 -43.16 -17.67
CA ILE A 516 -27.32 -44.46 -18.28
C ILE A 516 -27.75 -45.43 -17.19
N ASP A 517 -28.92 -46.04 -17.37
CA ASP A 517 -29.43 -47.08 -16.46
C ASP A 517 -29.82 -48.33 -17.26
N LYS A 518 -29.98 -49.45 -16.57
CA LYS A 518 -30.50 -50.69 -17.17
C LYS A 518 -31.99 -50.57 -17.51
N SER A 519 -32.37 -50.98 -18.72
CA SER A 519 -33.78 -51.14 -19.10
C SER A 519 -34.40 -52.38 -18.45
N LEU A 520 -35.67 -52.25 -18.06
CA LEU A 520 -36.44 -53.36 -17.48
C LEU A 520 -37.08 -54.25 -18.57
N ASP A 521 -37.08 -53.80 -19.82
CA ASP A 521 -37.59 -54.54 -20.97
C ASP A 521 -36.54 -54.65 -22.09
N SER A 522 -36.95 -55.18 -23.23
CA SER A 522 -36.10 -55.37 -24.40
C SER A 522 -35.88 -54.09 -25.23
N ASN A 523 -36.41 -52.94 -24.81
CA ASN A 523 -36.40 -51.69 -25.58
C ASN A 523 -35.53 -50.63 -24.91
N TYR A 524 -34.91 -49.78 -25.74
CA TYR A 524 -34.30 -48.56 -25.27
C TYR A 524 -35.38 -47.55 -24.90
N HIS A 525 -35.24 -46.92 -23.73
CA HIS A 525 -36.09 -45.80 -23.33
C HIS A 525 -35.24 -44.57 -23.10
N VAL A 526 -35.74 -43.41 -23.52
CA VAL A 526 -35.06 -42.13 -23.34
C VAL A 526 -36.03 -41.16 -22.67
N THR A 527 -35.61 -40.63 -21.52
CA THR A 527 -36.40 -39.68 -20.75
C THR A 527 -35.55 -38.44 -20.48
N VAL A 528 -36.06 -37.28 -20.88
CA VAL A 528 -35.44 -35.99 -20.57
C VAL A 528 -36.01 -35.46 -19.27
N TRP A 529 -35.19 -35.39 -18.24
CA TRP A 529 -35.50 -34.76 -16.96
C TRP A 529 -35.05 -33.31 -16.96
N ARG A 530 -35.94 -32.40 -16.56
CA ARG A 530 -35.68 -30.96 -16.43
C ARG A 530 -35.82 -30.56 -14.98
N TYR A 531 -34.87 -29.80 -14.46
CA TYR A 531 -34.80 -29.39 -13.06
C TYR A 531 -34.82 -27.88 -12.96
N SER A 532 -35.48 -27.34 -11.95
CA SER A 532 -35.41 -25.93 -11.59
C SER A 532 -35.74 -25.72 -10.11
N ALA A 533 -35.19 -24.65 -9.53
CA ALA A 533 -35.58 -24.16 -8.22
C ALA A 533 -36.77 -23.18 -8.31
N GLY A 534 -37.52 -23.08 -7.22
CA GLY A 534 -38.61 -22.13 -7.06
C GLY A 534 -38.98 -21.92 -5.59
N GLU A 535 -39.85 -20.93 -5.36
CA GLU A 535 -40.33 -20.58 -4.02
C GLU A 535 -41.08 -21.72 -3.32
N ASN A 536 -41.80 -22.51 -4.11
CA ASN A 536 -42.58 -23.66 -3.68
C ASN A 536 -42.52 -24.76 -4.75
N ARG A 537 -43.12 -25.92 -4.46
CA ARG A 537 -43.06 -27.09 -5.33
C ARG A 537 -43.70 -26.82 -6.70
N ASP A 538 -44.80 -26.08 -6.73
CA ASP A 538 -45.55 -25.81 -7.95
C ASP A 538 -44.78 -24.86 -8.85
N GLU A 539 -44.24 -23.77 -8.30
CA GLU A 539 -43.41 -22.82 -9.05
C GLU A 539 -42.12 -23.45 -9.58
N ALA A 540 -41.44 -24.27 -8.77
CA ALA A 540 -40.27 -25.02 -9.22
C ALA A 540 -40.60 -25.96 -10.39
N THR A 541 -41.77 -26.61 -10.35
CA THR A 541 -42.24 -27.49 -11.44
C THR A 541 -42.58 -26.69 -12.70
N ARG A 542 -43.33 -25.59 -12.57
CA ARG A 542 -43.64 -24.67 -13.69
C ARG A 542 -42.38 -24.13 -14.37
N ARG A 543 -41.36 -23.75 -13.60
CA ARG A 543 -40.07 -23.28 -14.13
C ARG A 543 -39.33 -24.41 -14.86
N ALA A 544 -39.35 -25.63 -14.32
CA ALA A 544 -38.74 -26.79 -14.96
C ALA A 544 -39.43 -27.18 -16.29
N GLU A 545 -40.76 -27.09 -16.36
CA GLU A 545 -41.53 -27.36 -17.59
C GLU A 545 -41.22 -26.38 -18.72
N LYS A 546 -40.91 -25.13 -18.37
CA LYS A 546 -40.54 -24.06 -19.31
C LYS A 546 -39.15 -24.23 -19.93
N ILE A 547 -38.31 -25.13 -19.43
CA ILE A 547 -37.00 -25.42 -20.01
C ILE A 547 -37.22 -26.14 -21.35
N VAL A 548 -36.74 -25.55 -22.44
CA VAL A 548 -36.81 -26.14 -23.78
C VAL A 548 -35.46 -26.78 -24.10
N TYR A 549 -35.48 -28.09 -24.35
CA TYR A 549 -34.30 -28.87 -24.74
C TYR A 549 -34.66 -29.84 -25.86
N SER A 550 -33.83 -29.88 -26.91
CA SER A 550 -33.98 -30.74 -28.08
C SER A 550 -33.38 -32.12 -27.82
N ALA A 551 -34.21 -33.16 -28.00
CA ALA A 551 -33.78 -34.54 -28.08
C ALA A 551 -34.68 -35.27 -29.08
N SER A 552 -34.09 -35.88 -30.10
CA SER A 552 -34.85 -36.54 -31.17
C SER A 552 -34.18 -37.83 -31.63
N SER A 553 -34.99 -38.77 -32.13
CA SER A 553 -34.54 -40.05 -32.64
C SER A 553 -34.53 -40.02 -34.17
N MET A 554 -33.42 -40.40 -34.78
CA MET A 554 -33.31 -40.67 -36.22
C MET A 554 -32.71 -42.06 -36.39
N ASP A 555 -33.52 -43.03 -36.79
CA ASP A 555 -33.17 -44.45 -36.93
C ASP A 555 -32.53 -45.03 -35.66
N SER A 556 -31.24 -45.36 -35.70
CA SER A 556 -30.46 -45.90 -34.58
C SER A 556 -29.66 -44.83 -33.82
N THR A 557 -29.94 -43.55 -34.08
CA THR A 557 -29.22 -42.41 -33.52
C THR A 557 -30.15 -41.54 -32.67
N LEU A 558 -29.74 -41.27 -31.45
CA LEU A 558 -30.32 -40.25 -30.57
C LEU A 558 -29.52 -38.96 -30.75
N VAL A 559 -30.15 -37.95 -31.34
CA VAL A 559 -29.57 -36.62 -31.53
C VAL A 559 -29.99 -35.72 -30.37
N LEU A 560 -29.01 -35.22 -29.64
CA LEU A 560 -29.14 -34.33 -28.49
C LEU A 560 -28.75 -32.90 -28.86
N GLY A 561 -29.39 -31.91 -28.25
CA GLY A 561 -28.98 -30.50 -28.36
C GLY A 561 -27.72 -30.20 -27.56
N SER A 562 -26.94 -29.19 -27.98
CA SER A 562 -25.70 -28.80 -27.29
C SER A 562 -25.94 -28.04 -25.98
N GLY A 563 -27.16 -27.57 -25.74
CA GLY A 563 -27.53 -26.84 -24.52
C GLY A 563 -28.98 -26.39 -24.51
N PHE A 564 -29.37 -25.65 -23.46
CA PHE A 564 -30.68 -25.02 -23.35
C PHE A 564 -30.53 -23.53 -23.01
N GLY A 565 -31.50 -22.72 -23.44
CA GLY A 565 -31.55 -21.29 -23.14
C GLY A 565 -32.44 -20.99 -21.93
N VAL A 566 -32.00 -20.07 -21.09
CA VAL A 566 -32.80 -19.44 -20.03
C VAL A 566 -33.03 -17.99 -20.40
N SER A 567 -34.29 -17.56 -20.45
CA SER A 567 -34.63 -16.18 -20.78
C SER A 567 -34.59 -15.28 -19.54
N LYS A 568 -34.55 -13.96 -19.76
CA LYS A 568 -34.63 -12.96 -18.69
C LYS A 568 -35.92 -13.03 -17.89
N GLU A 569 -37.01 -13.50 -18.48
CA GLU A 569 -38.31 -13.69 -17.82
C GLU A 569 -38.32 -14.95 -16.96
N GLN A 570 -37.59 -15.99 -17.37
CA GLN A 570 -37.51 -17.26 -16.62
C GLN A 570 -36.58 -17.16 -15.41
N LYS A 571 -35.54 -16.32 -15.52
CA LYS A 571 -34.47 -16.14 -14.52
C LYS A 571 -33.67 -17.41 -14.28
N PHE A 572 -32.39 -17.28 -13.99
CA PHE A 572 -31.56 -18.40 -13.59
C PHE A 572 -31.88 -18.82 -12.15
N ARG A 573 -32.33 -20.07 -11.99
CA ARG A 573 -32.77 -20.70 -10.74
C ARG A 573 -32.24 -22.12 -10.65
N GLY A 574 -30.97 -22.31 -11.04
CA GLY A 574 -30.32 -23.61 -11.03
C GLY A 574 -30.92 -24.59 -12.02
N GLN A 575 -31.36 -24.10 -13.20
CA GLN A 575 -31.90 -24.96 -14.24
C GLN A 575 -30.86 -25.98 -14.69
N LYS A 576 -31.32 -27.21 -14.91
CA LYS A 576 -30.48 -28.33 -15.38
C LYS A 576 -31.31 -29.29 -16.23
N VAL A 577 -30.66 -29.89 -17.21
CA VAL A 577 -31.24 -30.98 -17.99
C VAL A 577 -30.44 -32.26 -17.72
N MET A 578 -31.15 -33.38 -17.54
CA MET A 578 -30.56 -34.71 -17.50
C MET A 578 -31.26 -35.59 -18.53
N VAL A 579 -30.49 -36.22 -19.40
CA VAL A 579 -31.00 -37.23 -20.34
C VAL A 579 -30.74 -38.60 -19.74
N GLU A 580 -31.81 -39.26 -19.31
CA GLU A 580 -31.78 -40.65 -18.82
C GLU A 580 -32.00 -41.59 -20.00
N ILE A 581 -31.07 -42.51 -20.22
CA ILE A 581 -31.12 -43.49 -21.30
C ILE A 581 -31.08 -44.87 -20.67
N LYS A 582 -32.18 -45.62 -20.82
CA LYS A 582 -32.29 -46.99 -20.34
C LYS A 582 -31.91 -47.95 -21.44
N VAL A 583 -30.85 -48.72 -21.22
CA VAL A 583 -30.29 -49.66 -22.21
C VAL A 583 -30.68 -51.10 -21.82
N PRO A 584 -31.27 -51.90 -22.72
CA PRO A 584 -31.52 -53.32 -22.46
C PRO A 584 -30.22 -54.12 -22.32
N VAL A 585 -30.25 -55.12 -21.44
CA VAL A 585 -29.11 -56.04 -21.24
C VAL A 585 -28.71 -56.69 -22.56
N GLY A 586 -27.40 -56.74 -22.82
CA GLY A 586 -26.83 -57.33 -24.04
C GLY A 586 -26.90 -56.44 -25.29
N LYS A 587 -27.57 -55.28 -25.21
CA LYS A 587 -27.55 -54.28 -26.29
C LYS A 587 -26.45 -53.25 -26.08
N LYS A 588 -26.05 -52.60 -27.17
CA LYS A 588 -24.91 -51.68 -27.22
C LYS A 588 -25.32 -50.21 -27.22
N ILE A 589 -24.43 -49.36 -26.74
CA ILE A 589 -24.53 -47.90 -26.83
C ILE A 589 -23.15 -47.34 -27.23
N ARG A 590 -23.14 -46.29 -28.05
CA ARG A 590 -21.92 -45.54 -28.42
C ARG A 590 -22.18 -44.06 -28.24
N PHE A 591 -21.22 -43.36 -27.67
CA PHE A 591 -21.20 -41.90 -27.60
C PHE A 591 -20.27 -41.40 -28.69
N ASP A 592 -20.81 -40.60 -29.61
CA ASP A 592 -19.99 -39.87 -30.56
C ASP A 592 -19.11 -38.84 -29.83
N ARG A 593 -17.94 -38.54 -30.38
CA ARG A 593 -17.01 -37.55 -29.81
C ARG A 593 -17.64 -36.18 -29.55
N THR A 594 -18.64 -35.79 -30.34
CA THR A 594 -19.39 -34.55 -30.11
C THR A 594 -20.07 -34.47 -28.74
N VAL A 595 -20.34 -35.61 -28.08
CA VAL A 595 -20.93 -35.65 -26.74
C VAL A 595 -19.93 -35.23 -25.67
N GLU A 596 -18.67 -35.66 -25.81
CA GLU A 596 -17.57 -35.28 -24.92
C GLU A 596 -17.14 -33.82 -25.15
N ASP A 597 -17.06 -33.41 -26.42
CA ASP A 597 -16.58 -32.08 -26.79
C ASP A 597 -17.61 -30.97 -26.48
N LYS A 598 -18.93 -31.24 -26.58
CA LYS A 598 -19.95 -30.17 -26.56
C LYS A 598 -20.82 -30.11 -25.30
N LEU A 599 -20.73 -31.08 -24.39
CA LEU A 599 -21.48 -31.06 -23.13
C LEU A 599 -20.60 -30.64 -21.97
N TYR A 600 -21.12 -29.72 -21.14
CA TYR A 600 -20.45 -29.20 -19.96
C TYR A 600 -21.32 -29.41 -18.71
N PRO A 601 -21.52 -30.68 -18.29
CA PRO A 601 -22.35 -30.95 -17.12
C PRO A 601 -21.71 -30.39 -15.86
N ILE A 602 -22.44 -29.52 -15.16
CA ILE A 602 -22.06 -29.07 -13.81
C ILE A 602 -22.75 -30.01 -12.81
N ASN A 603 -21.94 -30.70 -11.99
CA ASN A 603 -22.45 -31.47 -10.88
C ASN A 603 -22.78 -30.51 -9.72
N ILE A 604 -24.06 -30.17 -9.59
CA ILE A 604 -24.61 -29.51 -8.40
C ILE A 604 -25.42 -30.58 -7.66
N THR A 605 -24.83 -31.16 -6.63
CA THR A 605 -25.52 -32.17 -5.81
C THR A 605 -26.23 -31.48 -4.65
N ILE A 606 -27.53 -31.20 -4.79
CA ILE A 606 -28.34 -30.66 -3.67
C ILE A 606 -28.90 -31.84 -2.87
N ARG A 607 -28.23 -32.22 -1.78
CA ARG A 607 -28.71 -33.29 -0.88
C ARG A 607 -29.83 -32.76 0.03
N GLU A 608 -31.07 -33.13 -0.23
CA GLU A 608 -32.19 -32.87 0.69
C GLU A 608 -32.12 -33.88 1.85
N ARG A 609 -31.27 -33.62 2.86
CA ARG A 609 -31.28 -34.43 4.10
C ARG A 609 -32.53 -34.09 4.89
N GLY A 610 -33.52 -34.97 4.82
CA GLY A 610 -34.71 -34.91 5.67
C GLY A 610 -34.35 -35.15 7.13
N ASN A 611 -34.10 -34.09 7.89
CA ASN A 611 -34.29 -34.12 9.35
C ASN A 611 -34.77 -32.74 9.84
N TRP A 612 -35.81 -32.74 10.67
CA TRP A 612 -36.77 -31.63 10.86
C TRP A 612 -36.21 -30.33 11.47
N ASN A 613 -34.91 -30.23 11.78
CA ASN A 613 -34.38 -29.06 12.50
C ASN A 613 -33.07 -28.47 11.97
N ARG A 614 -32.48 -28.97 10.88
CA ARG A 614 -31.35 -28.32 10.19
C ARG A 614 -31.40 -28.63 8.70
N ARG A 615 -31.72 -27.62 7.88
CA ARG A 615 -31.51 -27.65 6.43
C ARG A 615 -30.08 -27.19 6.18
N ASP A 616 -29.13 -28.11 6.25
CA ASP A 616 -27.78 -27.84 5.75
C ASP A 616 -27.76 -28.13 4.24
N TRP A 617 -27.37 -27.12 3.48
CA TRP A 617 -27.22 -27.16 2.03
C TRP A 617 -25.77 -27.50 1.76
N ASP A 618 -25.49 -28.75 1.39
CA ASP A 618 -24.16 -29.12 0.90
C ASP A 618 -24.20 -28.98 -0.62
N ILE A 619 -23.54 -27.95 -1.15
CA ILE A 619 -23.34 -27.78 -2.59
C ILE A 619 -21.96 -28.33 -2.89
N ASP A 620 -21.91 -29.61 -3.25
CA ASP A 620 -20.68 -30.25 -3.73
C ASP A 620 -20.49 -29.83 -5.20
N TRP A 621 -19.45 -29.03 -5.47
CA TRP A 621 -19.02 -28.66 -6.82
C TRP A 621 -17.92 -29.63 -7.26
N ASP A 622 -18.27 -30.88 -7.56
CA ASP A 622 -17.31 -31.81 -8.17
C ASP A 622 -17.06 -31.36 -9.62
N GLU A 623 -15.89 -30.75 -9.86
CA GLU A 623 -15.35 -30.29 -11.16
C GLU A 623 -14.93 -31.46 -12.08
N ASP A 624 -15.49 -32.66 -11.94
CA ASP A 624 -15.26 -33.71 -12.93
C ASP A 624 -16.20 -33.47 -14.13
N TYR A 625 -15.77 -32.56 -15.01
CA TYR A 625 -16.39 -32.29 -16.32
C TYR A 625 -16.29 -33.49 -17.28
N ARG A 626 -15.55 -34.53 -16.89
CA ARG A 626 -15.27 -35.67 -17.74
C ARG A 626 -16.46 -36.62 -17.76
N MET A 627 -16.89 -36.94 -18.97
CA MET A 627 -17.81 -38.03 -19.23
C MET A 627 -17.22 -39.34 -18.67
N ASP A 628 -18.02 -40.12 -17.96
CA ASP A 628 -17.60 -41.43 -17.39
C ASP A 628 -17.21 -42.46 -18.47
N TRP A 629 -17.57 -42.18 -19.73
CA TRP A 629 -17.39 -43.05 -20.89
C TRP A 629 -16.59 -42.35 -21.98
N LYS A 630 -15.75 -43.11 -22.68
CA LYS A 630 -14.93 -42.61 -23.79
C LYS A 630 -15.79 -42.43 -25.04
N ALA A 631 -15.49 -41.36 -25.79
CA ALA A 631 -15.98 -41.19 -27.14
C ALA A 631 -15.64 -42.40 -28.05
N ASP A 632 -16.49 -42.61 -29.04
CA ASP A 632 -16.37 -43.57 -30.14
C ASP A 632 -16.18 -45.04 -29.74
N THR A 633 -16.40 -45.36 -28.46
CA THR A 633 -16.28 -46.70 -27.91
C THR A 633 -17.66 -47.35 -27.80
N ASP A 634 -17.77 -48.62 -28.21
CA ASP A 634 -18.99 -49.40 -27.99
C ASP A 634 -19.04 -49.92 -26.57
N TYR A 635 -20.11 -49.61 -25.86
CA TYR A 635 -20.40 -50.17 -24.54
C TYR A 635 -21.58 -51.13 -24.63
N ILE A 636 -21.54 -52.21 -23.86
CA ILE A 636 -22.64 -53.17 -23.73
C ILE A 636 -23.21 -53.12 -22.31
N MET A 637 -24.54 -53.15 -22.20
CA MET A 637 -25.20 -53.20 -20.89
C MET A 637 -25.13 -54.60 -20.29
N THR A 638 -24.53 -54.72 -19.11
CA THR A 638 -24.41 -55.99 -18.39
C THR A 638 -25.69 -56.32 -17.61
N THR A 639 -25.80 -57.56 -17.12
CA THR A 639 -26.89 -58.00 -16.23
C THR A 639 -26.86 -57.25 -14.88
N ALA A 640 -25.67 -56.88 -14.42
CA ALA A 640 -25.45 -56.06 -13.22
C ALA A 640 -25.98 -54.63 -13.37
N GLY A 641 -26.17 -54.15 -14.61
CA GLY A 641 -26.64 -52.80 -14.91
C GLY A 641 -25.52 -51.78 -15.10
N GLU A 642 -24.31 -52.25 -15.37
CA GLU A 642 -23.13 -51.43 -15.66
C GLU A 642 -22.82 -51.47 -17.16
N LEU A 643 -22.19 -50.41 -17.67
CA LEU A 643 -21.69 -50.35 -19.04
C LEU A 643 -20.24 -50.85 -19.09
N GLU A 644 -19.99 -51.89 -19.87
CA GLU A 644 -18.63 -52.40 -20.13
C GLU A 644 -18.23 -52.17 -21.58
N GLU A 645 -16.96 -51.87 -21.84
CA GLU A 645 -16.43 -51.77 -23.21
C GLU A 645 -16.67 -53.11 -23.94
N ALA A 646 -17.35 -53.08 -25.08
CA ALA A 646 -17.82 -54.27 -25.78
C ALA A 646 -16.68 -55.21 -26.24
N GLU A 647 -15.47 -54.68 -26.44
CA GLU A 647 -14.27 -55.46 -26.76
C GLU A 647 -13.77 -56.30 -25.58
N LYS A 648 -14.05 -55.86 -24.34
CA LYS A 648 -13.65 -56.55 -23.10
C LYS A 648 -14.72 -57.52 -22.59
N TYR A 649 -15.93 -57.45 -23.16
CA TYR A 649 -17.06 -58.24 -22.73
C TYR A 649 -16.96 -59.69 -23.21
N THR A 650 -16.77 -60.64 -22.29
CA THR A 650 -16.60 -62.08 -22.61
C THR A 650 -17.89 -62.92 -22.47
N GLY A 651 -19.06 -62.28 -22.36
CA GLY A 651 -20.37 -62.93 -22.46
C GLY A 651 -20.70 -63.98 -21.39
N SER A 652 -19.84 -64.17 -20.39
CA SER A 652 -19.91 -65.29 -19.46
C SER A 652 -19.85 -64.82 -18.01
N GLN A 653 -20.96 -64.29 -17.48
CA GLN A 653 -21.20 -64.25 -16.03
C GLN A 653 -22.69 -64.51 -15.73
N VAL A 654 -23.04 -65.80 -15.72
CA VAL A 654 -24.03 -66.32 -14.78
C VAL A 654 -23.34 -66.36 -13.41
N PRO A 655 -23.95 -65.85 -12.31
CA PRO A 655 -23.33 -65.88 -11.00
C PRO A 655 -23.34 -67.32 -10.47
N GLY A 656 -22.26 -68.04 -10.76
CA GLY A 656 -22.10 -69.45 -10.42
C GLY A 656 -20.61 -69.79 -10.31
N GLY A 657 -19.89 -69.00 -9.51
CA GLY A 657 -18.50 -69.25 -9.19
C GLY A 657 -18.24 -68.64 -7.83
N VAL A 658 -17.91 -69.48 -6.86
CA VAL A 658 -17.39 -69.06 -5.55
C VAL A 658 -16.37 -67.97 -5.81
N TYR A 659 -16.66 -66.75 -5.36
CA TYR A 659 -15.57 -65.81 -5.10
C TYR A 659 -14.68 -66.54 -4.12
N GLU A 660 -13.49 -66.95 -4.56
CA GLU A 660 -12.41 -67.09 -3.61
C GLU A 660 -12.11 -65.67 -3.13
N TYR A 661 -12.96 -65.24 -2.19
CA TYR A 661 -12.69 -64.14 -1.30
C TYR A 661 -11.37 -64.52 -0.67
N ASN A 662 -10.30 -63.86 -1.09
CA ASN A 662 -9.05 -63.92 -0.37
C ASN A 662 -9.18 -62.93 0.81
N PRO A 663 -9.57 -63.40 2.02
CA PRO A 663 -9.72 -62.53 3.18
C PRO A 663 -8.41 -61.81 3.50
N GLU A 664 -7.26 -62.36 3.13
CA GLU A 664 -5.95 -61.88 3.59
C GLU A 664 -5.64 -60.49 3.06
N ARG A 665 -5.92 -60.16 1.78
CA ARG A 665 -5.60 -58.81 1.26
C ARG A 665 -6.42 -57.69 1.90
N LYS A 666 -7.71 -57.94 2.18
CA LYS A 666 -8.57 -56.94 2.81
C LYS A 666 -8.28 -56.87 4.31
N VAL A 667 -8.02 -58.02 4.95
CA VAL A 667 -7.58 -58.11 6.34
C VAL A 667 -6.22 -57.45 6.54
N ASP A 668 -5.26 -57.58 5.62
CA ASP A 668 -3.94 -56.93 5.69
C ASP A 668 -4.08 -55.43 5.53
N SER A 669 -4.90 -54.95 4.59
CA SER A 669 -5.17 -53.52 4.45
C SER A 669 -5.89 -52.94 5.69
N MET A 670 -6.74 -53.72 6.35
CA MET A 670 -7.42 -53.32 7.58
C MET A 670 -6.47 -53.42 8.79
N ARG A 671 -5.59 -54.41 8.85
CA ARG A 671 -4.54 -54.55 9.88
C ARG A 671 -3.55 -53.40 9.79
N GLN A 672 -3.11 -53.02 8.59
CA GLN A 672 -2.27 -51.84 8.40
C GLN A 672 -2.98 -50.56 8.87
N LYS A 673 -4.27 -50.39 8.55
CA LYS A 673 -5.06 -49.24 9.04
C LYS A 673 -5.28 -49.26 10.54
N ILE A 674 -5.43 -50.44 11.15
CA ILE A 674 -5.56 -50.60 12.61
C ILE A 674 -4.22 -50.30 13.28
N GLU A 675 -3.10 -50.83 12.80
CA GLU A 675 -1.76 -50.53 13.32
C GLU A 675 -1.40 -49.05 13.17
N GLU A 676 -1.80 -48.42 12.06
CA GLU A 676 -1.60 -46.98 11.86
C GLU A 676 -2.42 -46.16 12.85
N LYS A 677 -3.68 -46.54 13.08
CA LYS A 677 -4.53 -45.90 14.10
C LYS A 677 -4.08 -46.17 15.54
N GLU A 678 -3.55 -47.35 15.83
CA GLU A 678 -2.98 -47.68 17.14
C GLU A 678 -1.71 -46.87 17.41
N ARG A 679 -0.84 -46.69 16.41
CA ARG A 679 0.31 -45.78 16.49
C ARG A 679 -0.10 -44.33 16.73
N GLN A 680 -1.13 -43.84 16.02
CA GLN A 680 -1.66 -42.49 16.26
C GLN A 680 -2.23 -42.34 17.68
N LEU A 681 -2.93 -43.36 18.18
CA LEU A 681 -3.49 -43.37 19.52
C LEU A 681 -2.39 -43.40 20.61
N GLU A 682 -1.30 -44.13 20.38
CA GLU A 682 -0.13 -44.13 21.28
C GLU A 682 0.60 -42.79 21.28
N GLU A 683 0.77 -42.14 20.13
CA GLU A 683 1.31 -40.78 20.06
C GLU A 683 0.43 -39.77 20.79
N GLU A 684 -0.89 -39.85 20.63
CA GLU A 684 -1.82 -38.99 21.37
C GLU A 684 -1.79 -39.27 22.87
N ARG A 685 -1.71 -40.54 23.29
CA ARG A 685 -1.54 -40.92 24.71
C ARG A 685 -0.22 -40.39 25.28
N ARG A 686 0.88 -40.47 24.52
CA ARG A 686 2.18 -39.92 24.95
C ARG A 686 2.13 -38.41 25.10
N LYS A 687 1.47 -37.71 24.17
CA LYS A 687 1.20 -36.27 24.29
C LYS A 687 0.33 -35.97 25.51
N LEU A 688 -0.66 -36.81 25.82
CA LEU A 688 -1.52 -36.68 27.00
C LEU A 688 -0.75 -36.89 28.31
N GLU A 689 0.18 -37.85 28.34
CA GLU A 689 1.07 -38.09 29.48
C GLU A 689 2.10 -36.98 29.66
N GLU A 690 2.66 -36.43 28.58
CA GLU A 690 3.50 -35.22 28.62
C GLU A 690 2.72 -34.02 29.15
N MET A 691 1.47 -33.84 28.72
CA MET A 691 0.58 -32.81 29.25
C MET A 691 0.25 -33.05 30.72
N GLN A 692 -0.01 -34.29 31.16
CA GLN A 692 -0.27 -34.60 32.57
C GLN A 692 0.98 -34.45 33.45
N ASN A 693 2.16 -34.80 32.96
CA ASN A 693 3.42 -34.61 33.69
C ASN A 693 3.77 -33.11 33.82
N ASN A 694 3.39 -32.29 32.83
CA ASN A 694 3.47 -30.82 32.93
C ASN A 694 2.43 -30.20 33.88
N ILE A 695 1.44 -30.98 34.36
CA ILE A 695 0.40 -30.53 35.30
C ILE A 695 0.71 -30.94 36.76
N ARG A 696 1.79 -31.69 37.04
CA ARG A 696 2.20 -31.95 38.44
C ARG A 696 2.89 -30.72 39.04
N PRO A 697 2.37 -30.15 40.14
CA PRO A 697 2.95 -28.96 40.74
C PRO A 697 4.23 -29.30 41.51
N SER A 698 5.38 -28.81 41.04
CA SER A 698 6.59 -28.74 41.86
C SER A 698 6.51 -27.54 42.80
N LYS A 699 6.40 -27.84 44.10
CA LYS A 699 6.86 -27.07 45.26
C LYS A 699 6.38 -25.60 45.41
N LEU A 700 5.44 -25.39 46.34
CA LEU A 700 5.50 -24.25 47.24
C LEU A 700 5.37 -24.75 48.69
N SER A 701 6.48 -24.67 49.41
CA SER A 701 6.56 -24.71 50.86
C SER A 701 6.63 -23.27 51.37
N GLU A 702 5.60 -22.80 52.08
CA GLU A 702 5.66 -22.16 53.41
C GLU A 702 4.30 -21.55 53.82
N PRO A 703 3.98 -21.49 55.14
CA PRO A 703 2.61 -21.28 55.63
C PRO A 703 2.35 -19.83 56.07
N VAL A 704 1.13 -19.33 55.87
CA VAL A 704 0.63 -18.12 56.56
C VAL A 704 -0.76 -18.39 57.16
N LYS A 705 -0.89 -17.94 58.41
CA LYS A 705 -1.86 -18.30 59.45
C LYS A 705 -3.31 -17.89 59.15
N GLN A 706 -4.23 -18.72 59.67
CA GLN A 706 -5.63 -18.41 59.89
C GLN A 706 -5.84 -17.19 60.81
N LYS A 707 -6.86 -16.40 60.51
CA LYS A 707 -7.55 -15.55 61.49
C LYS A 707 -9.06 -15.64 61.27
N GLU A 708 -9.75 -16.04 62.33
CA GLU A 708 -11.20 -16.15 62.46
C GLU A 708 -11.91 -14.78 62.54
N ALA A 709 -13.19 -14.75 62.15
CA ALA A 709 -14.31 -14.01 62.76
C ALA A 709 -15.56 -14.14 61.84
N SER A 710 -16.52 -15.02 62.14
CA SER A 710 -17.73 -14.78 62.96
C SER A 710 -18.80 -13.85 62.33
N THR A 711 -19.81 -14.51 61.72
CA THR A 711 -21.27 -14.32 61.89
C THR A 711 -21.87 -12.92 62.08
N VAL A 712 -22.77 -12.52 61.16
CA VAL A 712 -24.05 -11.84 61.49
C VAL A 712 -25.16 -12.34 60.56
N LEU A 713 -26.34 -12.52 61.19
CA LEU A 713 -27.59 -13.16 60.80
C LEU A 713 -28.55 -12.30 59.95
N MET A 714 -29.61 -12.97 59.44
CA MET A 714 -30.96 -12.48 59.06
C MET A 714 -31.11 -11.72 57.72
N ALA A 715 -32.16 -11.90 56.91
CA ALA A 715 -33.38 -12.70 56.97
C ALA A 715 -33.97 -12.87 55.55
N ILE A 716 -34.75 -13.94 55.36
CA ILE A 716 -35.63 -14.23 54.20
C ILE A 716 -36.96 -13.44 54.40
N PRO A 717 -37.70 -13.06 53.34
CA PRO A 717 -38.91 -13.83 52.97
C PRO A 717 -39.06 -14.01 51.43
N PHE A 718 -39.32 -15.23 50.94
CA PHE A 718 -40.63 -15.79 50.53
C PHE A 718 -41.30 -15.12 49.32
N GLY A 719 -41.59 -15.94 48.28
CA GLY A 719 -42.28 -15.61 47.03
C GLY A 719 -43.80 -15.37 47.18
N PRO A 720 -44.70 -15.74 46.23
CA PRO A 720 -44.56 -16.78 45.20
C PRO A 720 -45.19 -16.49 43.81
N LEU A 721 -45.06 -17.49 42.93
CA LEU A 721 -45.92 -17.98 41.83
C LEU A 721 -47.15 -17.15 41.38
N VAL A 722 -47.50 -17.24 40.09
CA VAL A 722 -48.73 -17.93 39.61
C VAL A 722 -48.68 -18.14 38.09
N ILE A 723 -48.72 -19.44 37.74
CA ILE A 723 -49.32 -20.17 36.58
C ILE A 723 -48.83 -19.83 35.17
#